data_AF-A0A1N6I0F6-F1
#
_entry.id   AF-A0A1N6I0F6-F1
#
_cell.length_a   1.000
_cell.length_b   1.000
_cell.length_c   1.000
_cell.angle_alpha   90.00
_cell.angle_beta   90.00
_cell.angle_gamma   90.00
#
_symmetry.space_group_name_H-M   'P 1'
#
loop_
_entity.id
_entity.type
_entity.pdbx_description
1 polymer ?
#
loop_
_entity_poly.entity_id
_entity_poly.type
_entity_poly.pdbx_seq_one_letter_code
_entity_poly.pdbx_strand_id
1 'polypeptide(L)'
;MKKIAISFVLSFMIAVVSFAQLDRSQFPKSGPAPEIKIGEAETFTLDNGLKVFVVQNDKLPRVAFTLVLERDPLLEGDKAGLTGFVGEMMTGGTTTRTKDQLDEEVDFIGGSLSAGSTSIFASSLKKHQAKILELMADVLYNPVFPQEELDKLKKQSLTALATSKDDPGAISSRLVNAMIYGKDHPYGEVTTEETINNITVEDIKKYYETFFKPNIAYLAIVGDMDKAEAEKVVNEFFAKWEPGDVPTFTYKTPERPEENVVGLVDRSSSVQTNINIVQPVDLKIGDENYISSRLVNQILGGGSSSRLFMNLREDKGYTYGAYSSISSDKLIGEISANAAVRTEVTDSAVVQFIYELDRLVKSGVTEEELEKAKSNLAGSFGRSLESPSTIANFALNTERYNLPKDYYATYLQKMNSYTVEDINKAAVDLIQPDKMYITAVGNGSEIKDKLAQFGEVRMYDNMGDPAKEIEMADASLTAEKVLENYISAIGGEEAVSQIKAAKLVMAADVLGNAVQIAMTFDDANMRFGQKTMVMGNVMQSSTMMDGKGSISAQGQTIEMTDEQYEEAKMNAFFIPELHYAAMGYATQLDGVKDVEGTPAYKVIISNPSGAKVINYYSVDSGLKIKNENEKAGDTFYSDYQEKNGVLIPMSWTMKSPMLPVPLEAKIETLEINPPLTETDF
;
A
#
# COMPACT_ATOMS: atom_id res chain seq x y z
N MET A 1 61.44 -30.44 37.42
CA MET A 1 60.63 -29.26 37.80
C MET A 1 60.93 -28.00 36.99
N LYS A 2 62.19 -27.64 36.70
CA LYS A 2 62.52 -26.44 35.90
C LYS A 2 61.99 -26.41 34.45
N LYS A 3 61.88 -27.55 33.76
CA LYS A 3 61.39 -27.60 32.36
C LYS A 3 59.86 -27.44 32.24
N ILE A 4 59.10 -27.86 33.25
CA ILE A 4 57.63 -27.71 33.28
C ILE A 4 57.23 -26.26 33.59
N ALA A 5 57.98 -25.58 34.48
CA ALA A 5 57.77 -24.17 34.78
C ALA A 5 58.02 -23.26 33.58
N ILE A 6 59.02 -23.56 32.74
CA ILE A 6 59.32 -22.78 31.52
C ILE A 6 58.21 -22.95 30.47
N SER A 7 57.67 -24.17 30.28
CA SER A 7 56.53 -24.38 29.37
C SER A 7 55.25 -23.71 29.86
N PHE A 8 55.02 -23.65 31.17
CA PHE A 8 53.86 -22.93 31.73
C PHE A 8 53.97 -21.41 31.55
N VAL A 9 55.17 -20.84 31.74
CA VAL A 9 55.40 -19.40 31.53
C VAL A 9 55.35 -19.02 30.04
N LEU A 10 55.85 -19.87 29.13
CA LEU A 10 55.75 -19.63 27.69
C LEU A 10 54.30 -19.73 27.19
N SER A 11 53.52 -20.68 27.71
CA SER A 11 52.10 -20.84 27.37
C SER A 11 51.25 -19.70 27.94
N PHE A 12 51.62 -19.15 29.11
CA PHE A 12 50.97 -17.96 29.67
C PHE A 12 51.33 -16.67 28.92
N MET A 13 52.56 -16.55 28.37
CA MET A 13 52.91 -15.39 27.53
C MET A 13 52.22 -15.41 26.16
N ILE A 14 51.97 -16.59 25.57
CA ILE A 14 51.24 -16.70 24.30
C ILE A 14 49.74 -16.38 24.47
N ALA A 15 49.17 -16.61 25.66
CA ALA A 15 47.78 -16.26 25.95
C ALA A 15 47.54 -14.74 26.13
N VAL A 16 48.59 -13.94 26.38
CA VAL A 16 48.45 -12.49 26.65
C VAL A 16 48.58 -11.64 25.37
N VAL A 17 49.05 -12.18 24.25
CA VAL A 17 49.18 -11.43 22.97
C VAL A 17 47.88 -11.41 22.16
N SER A 18 46.86 -12.20 22.53
CA SER A 18 45.60 -12.30 21.78
C SER A 18 44.47 -11.39 22.29
N PHE A 19 44.72 -10.55 23.27
CA PHE A 19 43.80 -9.47 23.68
C PHE A 19 44.35 -8.12 23.25
N ALA A 20 44.51 -7.91 21.94
CA ALA A 20 44.35 -6.55 21.44
C ALA A 20 42.90 -6.15 21.79
N GLN A 21 42.74 -5.36 22.86
CA GLN A 21 41.47 -4.71 23.17
C GLN A 21 41.12 -3.88 21.93
N LEU A 22 40.26 -4.45 21.09
CA LEU A 22 39.62 -3.72 20.01
C LEU A 22 38.86 -2.60 20.69
N ASP A 23 39.35 -1.38 20.53
CA ASP A 23 38.67 -0.20 21.02
C ASP A 23 37.36 -0.06 20.24
N ARG A 24 36.27 -0.57 20.85
CA ARG A 24 34.93 -0.56 20.25
C ARG A 24 34.30 0.84 20.25
N SER A 25 34.97 1.84 20.81
CA SER A 25 34.55 3.25 20.70
C SER A 25 35.02 3.90 19.39
N GLN A 26 35.99 3.28 18.70
CA GLN A 26 36.54 3.75 17.43
C GLN A 26 36.00 2.85 16.30
N PHE A 27 35.35 3.45 15.31
CA PHE A 27 34.98 2.71 14.11
C PHE A 27 36.23 2.17 13.41
N PRO A 28 36.21 0.94 12.85
CA PRO A 28 37.29 0.47 12.01
C PRO A 28 37.54 1.48 10.90
N LYS A 29 38.79 1.89 10.69
CA LYS A 29 39.13 2.74 9.54
C LYS A 29 38.75 2.01 8.26
N SER A 30 37.94 2.64 7.41
CA SER A 30 37.58 2.10 6.10
C SER A 30 38.85 1.78 5.32
N GLY A 31 38.96 0.54 4.83
CA GLY A 31 40.02 0.17 3.90
C GLY A 31 39.87 0.91 2.57
N PRO A 32 40.91 0.92 1.71
CA PRO A 32 40.77 1.45 0.35
C PRO A 32 39.63 0.73 -0.37
N ALA A 33 38.81 1.48 -1.13
CA ALA A 33 37.69 0.90 -1.87
C ALA A 33 38.21 -0.25 -2.76
N PRO A 34 37.73 -1.49 -2.57
CA PRO A 34 38.22 -2.62 -3.35
C PRO A 34 37.89 -2.39 -4.82
N GLU A 35 38.82 -2.75 -5.71
CA GLU A 35 38.55 -2.78 -7.13
C GLU A 35 37.57 -3.92 -7.40
N ILE A 36 36.31 -3.57 -7.63
CA ILE A 36 35.25 -4.54 -7.87
C ILE A 36 35.35 -5.02 -9.32
N LYS A 37 35.75 -6.28 -9.49
CA LYS A 37 35.65 -6.97 -10.77
C LYS A 37 34.21 -7.45 -10.96
N ILE A 38 33.42 -6.66 -11.67
CA ILE A 38 32.10 -7.08 -12.13
C ILE A 38 32.33 -8.17 -13.19
N GLY A 39 31.67 -9.32 -13.06
CA GLY A 39 31.73 -10.35 -14.10
C GLY A 39 31.16 -9.81 -15.41
N GLU A 40 31.66 -10.31 -16.54
CA GLU A 40 31.12 -9.93 -17.85
C GLU A 40 29.97 -10.86 -18.22
N ALA A 41 28.87 -10.27 -18.71
CA ALA A 41 27.81 -11.04 -19.35
C ALA A 41 28.18 -11.27 -20.82
N GLU A 42 28.11 -12.51 -21.27
CA GLU A 42 28.24 -12.82 -22.68
C GLU A 42 26.93 -12.50 -23.41
N THR A 43 27.01 -11.96 -24.62
CA THR A 43 25.83 -11.55 -25.38
C THR A 43 25.78 -12.16 -26.77
N PHE A 44 24.56 -12.38 -27.27
CA PHE A 44 24.27 -12.69 -28.67
C PHE A 44 22.85 -12.23 -29.04
N THR A 45 22.53 -12.20 -30.33
CA THR A 45 21.22 -11.78 -30.84
C THR A 45 20.76 -12.80 -31.88
N LEU A 46 19.51 -13.24 -31.78
CA LEU A 46 18.88 -14.11 -32.77
C LEU A 46 18.44 -13.29 -33.99
N ASP A 47 18.24 -13.97 -35.12
CA ASP A 47 17.77 -13.34 -36.37
C ASP A 47 16.41 -12.65 -36.23
N ASN A 48 15.58 -13.08 -35.27
CA ASN A 48 14.28 -12.45 -34.96
C ASN A 48 14.38 -11.21 -34.06
N GLY A 49 15.60 -10.79 -33.70
CA GLY A 49 15.85 -9.59 -32.90
C GLY A 49 15.92 -9.81 -31.39
N LEU A 50 15.66 -11.03 -30.89
CA LEU A 50 15.79 -11.34 -29.46
C LEU A 50 17.24 -11.20 -29.01
N LYS A 51 17.49 -10.28 -28.08
CA LYS A 51 18.81 -10.04 -27.47
C LYS A 51 18.96 -10.91 -26.23
N VAL A 52 20.07 -11.63 -26.13
CA VAL A 52 20.32 -12.59 -25.05
C VAL A 52 21.58 -12.22 -24.27
N PHE A 53 21.49 -12.28 -22.95
CA PHE A 53 22.59 -12.07 -22.00
C PHE A 53 22.79 -13.33 -21.18
N VAL A 54 24.01 -13.83 -21.11
CA VAL A 54 24.38 -15.05 -20.39
C VAL A 54 25.38 -14.71 -19.30
N VAL A 55 25.05 -15.04 -18.06
CA VAL A 55 25.95 -14.97 -16.91
C VAL A 55 26.16 -16.37 -16.38
N GLN A 56 27.28 -16.97 -16.80
CA GLN A 56 27.64 -18.31 -16.37
C GLN A 56 27.97 -18.31 -14.86
N ASN A 57 27.36 -19.23 -14.13
CA ASN A 57 27.64 -19.53 -12.74
C ASN A 57 27.39 -21.02 -12.44
N ASP A 58 28.48 -21.77 -12.40
CA ASP A 58 28.52 -23.22 -12.18
C ASP A 58 28.59 -23.63 -10.70
N LYS A 59 28.50 -22.69 -9.75
CA LYS A 59 28.55 -23.00 -8.31
C LYS A 59 27.41 -23.91 -7.83
N LEU A 60 26.26 -23.83 -8.50
CA LEU A 60 25.08 -24.65 -8.22
C LEU A 60 24.49 -25.12 -9.56
N PRO A 61 24.03 -26.38 -9.67
CA PRO A 61 23.46 -26.92 -10.91
C PRO A 61 22.03 -26.43 -11.11
N ARG A 62 21.86 -25.12 -11.28
CA ARG A 62 20.58 -24.43 -11.51
C ARG A 62 20.73 -23.40 -12.61
N VAL A 63 19.62 -23.11 -13.28
CA VAL A 63 19.54 -22.09 -14.32
C VAL A 63 18.23 -21.32 -14.19
N ALA A 64 18.30 -20.01 -14.41
CA ALA A 64 17.16 -19.12 -14.47
C ALA A 64 17.15 -18.36 -15.81
N PHE A 65 15.96 -18.19 -16.36
CA PHE A 65 15.66 -17.48 -17.59
C PHE A 65 14.69 -16.36 -17.24
N THR A 66 15.03 -15.13 -17.61
CA THR A 66 14.17 -13.96 -17.42
C THR A 66 14.02 -13.26 -18.75
N LEU A 67 12.83 -13.37 -19.32
CA LEU A 67 12.41 -12.61 -20.50
C LEU A 67 11.79 -11.31 -20.03
N VAL A 68 12.21 -10.18 -20.60
CA VAL A 68 11.68 -8.84 -20.30
C VAL A 68 11.36 -8.13 -21.61
N LEU A 69 10.19 -7.50 -21.69
CA LEU A 69 9.75 -6.69 -22.81
C LEU A 69 10.00 -5.20 -22.52
N GLU A 70 10.60 -4.49 -23.47
CA GLU A 70 10.80 -3.04 -23.41
C GLU A 70 9.71 -2.34 -24.21
N ARG A 71 8.64 -1.96 -23.51
CA ARG A 71 7.58 -1.11 -24.06
C ARG A 71 7.44 0.16 -23.25
N ASP A 72 6.84 1.17 -23.86
CA ASP A 72 6.43 2.37 -23.14
C ASP A 72 5.33 2.04 -22.10
N PRO A 73 5.23 2.82 -21.01
CA PRO A 73 4.09 2.75 -20.10
C PRO A 73 2.77 2.91 -20.87
N LEU A 74 1.72 2.24 -20.40
CA LEU A 74 0.44 2.15 -21.09
C LEU A 74 -0.62 2.81 -20.20
N LEU A 75 -1.36 3.77 -20.76
CA LEU A 75 -2.60 4.28 -20.18
C LEU A 75 -3.75 3.33 -20.57
N GLU A 76 -4.43 2.76 -19.59
CA GLU A 76 -5.45 1.70 -19.74
C GLU A 76 -6.89 2.24 -19.79
N GLY A 77 -7.13 3.45 -19.28
CA GLY A 77 -8.38 4.18 -19.30
C GLY A 77 -9.51 3.47 -18.56
N ASP A 78 -10.60 3.21 -19.28
CA ASP A 78 -11.79 2.51 -18.78
C ASP A 78 -11.54 1.03 -18.42
N LYS A 79 -10.29 0.56 -18.60
CA LYS A 79 -9.81 -0.78 -18.29
C LYS A 79 -8.57 -0.79 -17.40
N ALA A 80 -8.36 0.28 -16.61
CA ALA A 80 -7.32 0.31 -15.59
C ALA A 80 -7.34 -0.95 -14.71
N GLY A 81 -6.19 -1.65 -14.67
CA GLY A 81 -5.99 -2.98 -14.10
C GLY A 81 -5.69 -4.08 -15.13
N LEU A 82 -5.91 -3.85 -16.43
CA LEU A 82 -5.78 -4.84 -17.51
C LEU A 82 -4.42 -5.57 -17.50
N THR A 83 -3.33 -4.82 -17.45
CA THR A 83 -1.96 -5.34 -17.48
C THR A 83 -1.68 -6.26 -16.30
N GLY A 84 -2.31 -6.00 -15.14
CA GLY A 84 -2.22 -6.86 -13.97
C GLY A 84 -2.70 -8.30 -14.22
N PHE A 85 -3.60 -8.51 -15.18
CA PHE A 85 -4.14 -9.84 -15.50
C PHE A 85 -3.38 -10.57 -16.60
N VAL A 86 -2.60 -9.88 -17.42
CA VAL A 86 -1.95 -10.49 -18.59
C VAL A 86 -1.09 -11.68 -18.20
N GLY A 87 -0.23 -11.52 -17.20
CA GLY A 87 0.70 -12.57 -16.77
C GLY A 87 -0.02 -13.83 -16.26
N GLU A 88 -0.95 -13.65 -15.32
CA GLU A 88 -1.77 -14.74 -14.76
C GLU A 88 -2.61 -15.44 -15.82
N MET A 89 -3.12 -14.68 -16.79
CA MET A 89 -3.92 -15.24 -17.88
C MET A 89 -3.06 -15.99 -18.92
N MET A 90 -1.79 -15.61 -19.09
CA MET A 90 -0.84 -16.39 -19.89
C MET A 90 -0.48 -17.73 -19.22
N THR A 91 -0.40 -17.77 -17.89
CA THR A 91 -0.18 -19.00 -17.11
C THR A 91 -1.48 -19.72 -16.75
N GLY A 92 -2.63 -19.25 -17.24
CA GLY A 92 -3.95 -19.86 -17.07
C GLY A 92 -4.16 -21.15 -17.88
N GLY A 93 -3.16 -21.57 -18.66
CA GLY A 93 -3.19 -22.78 -19.49
C GLY A 93 -2.72 -22.49 -20.92
N THR A 94 -2.38 -23.56 -21.64
CA THR A 94 -1.91 -23.50 -23.03
C THR A 94 -2.76 -24.38 -23.93
N THR A 95 -2.54 -24.32 -25.26
CA THR A 95 -3.24 -25.23 -26.18
C THR A 95 -2.88 -26.70 -25.95
N THR A 96 -1.79 -26.98 -25.25
CA THR A 96 -1.30 -28.35 -25.01
C THR A 96 -1.47 -28.81 -23.57
N ARG A 97 -1.75 -27.90 -22.62
CA ARG A 97 -1.84 -28.18 -21.18
C ARG A 97 -2.95 -27.38 -20.53
N THR A 98 -3.71 -28.02 -19.64
CA THR A 98 -4.54 -27.28 -18.69
C THR A 98 -3.65 -26.54 -17.67
N LYS A 99 -4.23 -25.59 -16.94
CA LYS A 99 -3.53 -24.92 -15.84
C LYS A 99 -2.94 -25.91 -14.83
N ASP A 100 -3.76 -26.83 -14.34
CA ASP A 100 -3.35 -27.82 -13.35
C ASP A 100 -2.19 -28.70 -13.85
N GLN A 101 -2.20 -29.08 -15.13
CA GLN A 101 -1.11 -29.84 -15.75
C GLN A 101 0.17 -29.02 -15.85
N LEU A 102 0.06 -27.74 -16.23
CA LEU A 102 1.21 -26.83 -16.29
C LEU A 102 1.84 -26.67 -14.91
N ASP A 103 1.03 -26.40 -13.90
CA ASP A 103 1.48 -26.21 -12.51
C ASP A 103 2.10 -27.51 -11.96
N GLU A 104 1.48 -28.69 -12.19
CA GLU A 104 2.02 -30.00 -11.79
C GLU A 104 3.35 -30.33 -12.49
N GLU A 105 3.49 -30.04 -13.79
CA GLU A 105 4.73 -30.28 -14.53
C GLU A 105 5.89 -29.38 -14.05
N VAL A 106 5.60 -28.13 -13.67
CA VAL A 106 6.59 -27.21 -13.07
C VAL A 106 7.02 -27.71 -11.68
N ASP A 107 6.04 -28.09 -10.83
CA ASP A 107 6.30 -28.59 -9.48
C ASP A 107 7.08 -29.91 -9.50
N PHE A 108 6.77 -30.82 -10.43
CA PHE A 108 7.43 -32.11 -10.55
C PHE A 108 8.94 -31.99 -10.79
N ILE A 109 9.38 -30.96 -11.51
CA ILE A 109 10.80 -30.67 -11.75
C ILE A 109 11.43 -29.77 -10.67
N GLY A 110 10.66 -29.39 -9.64
CA GLY A 110 11.06 -28.43 -8.62
C GLY A 110 11.41 -27.08 -9.21
N GLY A 111 10.70 -26.67 -10.26
CA GLY A 111 10.93 -25.45 -11.00
C GLY A 111 10.12 -24.27 -10.48
N SER A 112 10.23 -23.15 -11.18
CA SER A 112 9.32 -22.02 -11.02
C SER A 112 9.07 -21.42 -12.39
N LEU A 113 7.82 -21.06 -12.67
CA LEU A 113 7.39 -20.41 -13.90
C LEU A 113 6.36 -19.34 -13.53
N SER A 114 6.56 -18.13 -14.00
CA SER A 114 5.60 -17.04 -13.84
C SER A 114 5.66 -16.09 -15.02
N ALA A 115 4.58 -15.37 -15.26
CA ALA A 115 4.53 -14.32 -16.26
C ALA A 115 3.98 -13.03 -15.64
N GLY A 116 4.33 -11.90 -16.24
CA GLY A 116 3.79 -10.59 -15.97
C GLY A 116 3.46 -9.90 -17.29
N SER A 117 2.93 -8.69 -17.24
CA SER A 117 2.54 -7.94 -18.44
C SER A 117 3.72 -7.63 -19.37
N THR A 118 4.95 -7.62 -18.86
CA THR A 118 6.18 -7.34 -19.62
C THR A 118 7.29 -8.35 -19.32
N SER A 119 6.99 -9.53 -18.78
CA SER A 119 8.03 -10.49 -18.41
C SER A 119 7.56 -11.92 -18.37
N ILE A 120 8.49 -12.87 -18.59
CA ILE A 120 8.30 -14.28 -18.25
C ILE A 120 9.54 -14.75 -17.50
N PHE A 121 9.36 -15.36 -16.34
CA PHE A 121 10.42 -15.91 -15.52
C PHE A 121 10.29 -17.43 -15.45
N ALA A 122 11.42 -18.13 -15.61
CA ALA A 122 11.49 -19.57 -15.50
C ALA A 122 12.79 -19.99 -14.80
N SER A 123 12.75 -20.97 -13.90
CA SER A 123 13.97 -21.53 -13.30
C SER A 123 13.81 -23.00 -12.93
N SER A 124 14.93 -23.73 -12.95
CA SER A 124 14.97 -25.14 -12.54
C SER A 124 16.39 -25.58 -12.17
N LEU A 125 16.53 -26.82 -11.70
CA LEU A 125 17.81 -27.52 -11.74
C LEU A 125 18.26 -27.70 -13.20
N LYS A 126 19.58 -27.67 -13.43
CA LYS A 126 20.22 -27.78 -14.75
C LYS A 126 19.74 -28.99 -15.54
N LYS A 127 19.61 -30.14 -14.88
CA LYS A 127 19.14 -31.40 -15.49
C LYS A 127 17.72 -31.31 -16.08
N HIS A 128 16.92 -30.32 -15.67
CA HIS A 128 15.55 -30.09 -16.14
C HIS A 128 15.42 -28.87 -17.06
N GLN A 129 16.53 -28.26 -17.49
CA GLN A 129 16.52 -27.03 -18.30
C GLN A 129 15.66 -27.13 -19.57
N ALA A 130 15.73 -28.28 -20.26
CA ALA A 130 14.97 -28.47 -21.50
C ALA A 130 13.47 -28.49 -21.20
N LYS A 131 13.08 -29.08 -20.06
CA LYS A 131 11.68 -29.16 -19.67
C LYS A 131 11.14 -27.80 -19.25
N ILE A 132 11.85 -27.04 -18.42
CA ILE A 132 11.36 -25.72 -18.02
C ILE A 132 11.30 -24.74 -19.20
N LEU A 133 12.25 -24.82 -20.15
CA LEU A 133 12.22 -24.03 -21.38
C LEU A 133 11.08 -24.43 -22.31
N GLU A 134 10.75 -25.72 -22.41
CA GLU A 134 9.55 -26.20 -23.11
C GLU A 134 8.29 -25.56 -22.52
N LEU A 135 8.14 -25.56 -21.20
CA LEU A 135 6.98 -24.96 -20.52
C LEU A 135 6.93 -23.44 -20.68
N MET A 136 8.08 -22.77 -20.56
CA MET A 136 8.20 -21.32 -20.79
C MET A 136 7.83 -20.94 -22.23
N ALA A 137 8.31 -21.70 -23.21
CA ALA A 137 7.99 -21.50 -24.62
C ALA A 137 6.49 -21.76 -24.87
N ASP A 138 5.89 -22.79 -24.28
CA ASP A 138 4.47 -23.08 -24.44
C ASP A 138 3.58 -21.95 -23.87
N VAL A 139 3.93 -21.39 -22.71
CA VAL A 139 3.27 -20.19 -22.14
C VAL A 139 3.48 -18.96 -23.03
N LEU A 140 4.65 -18.82 -23.65
CA LEU A 140 4.93 -17.71 -24.56
C LEU A 140 4.14 -17.81 -25.87
N TYR A 141 4.05 -18.99 -26.49
CA TYR A 141 3.49 -19.16 -27.83
C TYR A 141 2.01 -19.51 -27.85
N ASN A 142 1.54 -20.28 -26.88
CA ASN A 142 0.24 -20.94 -26.95
C ASN A 142 -0.71 -20.65 -25.77
N PRO A 143 -0.72 -19.46 -25.14
CA PRO A 143 -1.67 -19.19 -24.05
C PRO A 143 -3.12 -19.19 -24.56
N VAL A 144 -4.04 -19.83 -23.83
CA VAL A 144 -5.45 -19.96 -24.25
C VAL A 144 -6.41 -18.95 -23.63
N PHE A 145 -5.98 -18.24 -22.59
CA PHE A 145 -6.74 -17.20 -21.88
C PHE A 145 -8.18 -17.62 -21.47
N PRO A 146 -8.35 -18.60 -20.57
CA PRO A 146 -9.67 -19.11 -20.19
C PRO A 146 -10.53 -18.05 -19.49
N GLN A 147 -11.82 -17.96 -19.84
CA GLN A 147 -12.77 -17.02 -19.20
C GLN A 147 -12.88 -17.27 -17.69
N GLU A 148 -12.88 -18.53 -17.27
CA GLU A 148 -12.98 -18.91 -15.85
C GLU A 148 -11.81 -18.34 -15.01
N GLU A 149 -10.59 -18.29 -15.57
CA GLU A 149 -9.45 -17.68 -14.89
C GLU A 149 -9.61 -16.17 -14.79
N LEU A 150 -10.13 -15.50 -15.83
CA LEU A 150 -10.41 -14.06 -15.76
C LEU A 150 -11.45 -13.74 -14.69
N ASP A 151 -12.53 -14.51 -14.62
CA ASP A 151 -13.60 -14.31 -13.64
C ASP A 151 -13.07 -14.45 -12.20
N LYS A 152 -12.19 -15.43 -11.97
CA LYS A 152 -11.50 -15.64 -10.70
C LYS A 152 -10.57 -14.48 -10.36
N LEU A 153 -9.77 -14.01 -11.30
CA LEU A 153 -8.86 -12.88 -11.11
C LEU A 153 -9.62 -11.58 -10.80
N LYS A 154 -10.69 -11.30 -11.55
CA LYS A 154 -11.58 -10.15 -11.27
C LYS A 154 -12.13 -10.22 -9.85
N LYS A 155 -12.64 -11.39 -9.43
CA LYS A 155 -13.17 -11.57 -8.07
C LYS A 155 -12.10 -11.31 -7.00
N GLN A 156 -10.87 -11.82 -7.20
CA GLN A 156 -9.76 -11.58 -6.29
C GLN A 156 -9.38 -10.10 -6.23
N SER A 157 -9.31 -9.42 -7.37
CA SER A 157 -9.00 -8.00 -7.45
C SER A 157 -10.08 -7.12 -6.84
N LEU A 158 -11.36 -7.45 -7.01
CA LEU A 158 -12.47 -6.73 -6.36
C LEU A 158 -12.40 -6.85 -4.83
N THR A 159 -12.12 -8.06 -4.31
CA THR A 159 -11.90 -8.25 -2.87
C THR A 159 -10.70 -7.45 -2.36
N ALA A 160 -9.56 -7.50 -3.07
CA ALA A 160 -8.37 -6.74 -2.71
C ALA A 160 -8.62 -5.21 -2.77
N LEU A 161 -9.34 -4.75 -3.80
CA LEU A 161 -9.72 -3.36 -3.96
C LEU A 161 -10.59 -2.90 -2.78
N ALA A 162 -11.59 -3.70 -2.39
CA ALA A 162 -12.45 -3.41 -1.23
C ALA A 162 -11.63 -3.21 0.05
N THR A 163 -10.69 -4.10 0.35
CA THR A 163 -9.78 -3.93 1.51
C THR A 163 -8.89 -2.69 1.37
N SER A 164 -8.41 -2.39 0.15
CA SER A 164 -7.53 -1.24 -0.09
C SER A 164 -8.21 0.13 0.07
N LYS A 165 -9.56 0.19 0.04
CA LYS A 165 -10.30 1.45 0.21
C LYS A 165 -10.14 2.05 1.61
N ASP A 166 -9.84 1.20 2.60
CA ASP A 166 -9.73 1.58 4.01
C ASP A 166 -8.28 1.57 4.53
N ASP A 167 -7.34 1.04 3.74
CA ASP A 167 -5.91 1.02 4.05
C ASP A 167 -5.27 2.41 3.84
N PRO A 168 -4.74 3.07 4.89
CA PRO A 168 -4.22 4.43 4.79
C PRO A 168 -2.96 4.51 3.89
N GLY A 169 -2.22 3.41 3.72
CA GLY A 169 -1.07 3.35 2.80
C GLY A 169 -1.52 3.39 1.35
N ALA A 170 -2.50 2.55 0.98
CA ALA A 170 -3.07 2.49 -0.36
C ALA A 170 -3.75 3.82 -0.75
N ILE A 171 -4.52 4.41 0.17
CA ILE A 171 -5.13 5.73 -0.02
C ILE A 171 -4.05 6.80 -0.25
N SER A 172 -2.99 6.77 0.57
CA SER A 172 -1.87 7.71 0.46
C SER A 172 -1.16 7.59 -0.89
N SER A 173 -0.92 6.38 -1.39
CA SER A 173 -0.31 6.17 -2.70
C SER A 173 -1.20 6.68 -3.84
N ARG A 174 -2.52 6.43 -3.80
CA ARG A 174 -3.46 6.96 -4.79
C ARG A 174 -3.49 8.48 -4.79
N LEU A 175 -3.50 9.11 -3.60
CA LEU A 175 -3.48 10.56 -3.45
C LEU A 175 -2.20 11.18 -4.05
N VAL A 176 -1.02 10.61 -3.74
CA VAL A 176 0.25 11.05 -4.34
C VAL A 176 0.20 10.95 -5.86
N ASN A 177 -0.24 9.81 -6.39
CA ASN A 177 -0.30 9.59 -7.83
C ASN A 177 -1.28 10.56 -8.53
N ALA A 178 -2.45 10.79 -7.93
CA ALA A 178 -3.44 11.72 -8.44
C ALA A 178 -2.93 13.16 -8.49
N MET A 179 -2.18 13.59 -7.46
CA MET A 179 -1.64 14.95 -7.39
C MET A 179 -0.44 15.19 -8.32
N ILE A 180 0.46 14.21 -8.45
CA ILE A 180 1.64 14.35 -9.30
C ILE A 180 1.26 14.16 -10.77
N TYR A 181 0.60 13.06 -11.10
CA TYR A 181 0.44 12.61 -12.48
C TYR A 181 -0.92 12.99 -13.09
N GLY A 182 -1.96 13.06 -12.26
CA GLY A 182 -3.35 13.17 -12.73
C GLY A 182 -3.83 11.90 -13.45
N LYS A 183 -5.13 11.82 -13.75
CA LYS A 183 -5.75 10.60 -14.31
C LYS A 183 -5.44 10.35 -15.79
N ASP A 184 -4.97 11.35 -16.52
CA ASP A 184 -4.63 11.25 -17.95
C ASP A 184 -3.18 10.77 -18.19
N HIS A 185 -2.51 10.25 -17.15
CA HIS A 185 -1.14 9.77 -17.19
C HIS A 185 -1.06 8.33 -16.65
N PRO A 186 -0.27 7.42 -17.25
CA PRO A 186 -0.21 6.00 -16.86
C PRO A 186 0.19 5.75 -15.40
N TYR A 187 0.90 6.69 -14.77
CA TYR A 187 1.29 6.60 -13.36
C TYR A 187 0.23 7.14 -12.39
N GLY A 188 -0.81 7.80 -12.90
CA GLY A 188 -1.91 8.35 -12.11
C GLY A 188 -3.22 7.56 -12.22
N GLU A 189 -3.24 6.46 -12.97
CA GLU A 189 -4.45 5.64 -13.12
C GLU A 189 -4.80 4.94 -11.80
N VAL A 190 -6.10 4.87 -11.53
CA VAL A 190 -6.64 4.20 -10.36
C VAL A 190 -7.57 3.10 -10.83
N THR A 191 -7.27 1.88 -10.42
CA THR A 191 -8.15 0.73 -10.63
C THR A 191 -9.42 0.88 -9.80
N THR A 192 -10.58 0.74 -10.44
CA THR A 192 -11.90 0.80 -9.80
C THR A 192 -12.68 -0.48 -10.08
N GLU A 193 -13.81 -0.66 -9.39
CA GLU A 193 -14.70 -1.78 -9.66
C GLU A 193 -15.22 -1.75 -11.09
N GLU A 194 -15.52 -0.55 -11.61
CA GLU A 194 -15.96 -0.35 -12.99
C GLU A 194 -14.87 -0.78 -13.98
N THR A 195 -13.64 -0.31 -13.81
CA THR A 195 -12.54 -0.62 -14.74
C THR A 195 -12.19 -2.11 -14.72
N ILE A 196 -12.21 -2.76 -13.55
CA ILE A 196 -12.02 -4.21 -13.43
C ILE A 196 -13.12 -4.96 -14.18
N ASN A 197 -14.38 -4.55 -14.01
CA ASN A 197 -15.51 -5.22 -14.66
C ASN A 197 -15.48 -5.07 -16.18
N ASN A 198 -14.96 -3.94 -16.70
CA ASN A 198 -14.85 -3.68 -18.13
C ASN A 198 -13.78 -4.51 -18.87
N ILE A 199 -12.83 -5.13 -18.17
CA ILE A 199 -11.76 -5.92 -18.80
C ILE A 199 -12.33 -7.20 -19.43
N THR A 200 -11.98 -7.51 -20.67
CA THR A 200 -12.38 -8.75 -21.36
C THR A 200 -11.19 -9.66 -21.70
N VAL A 201 -11.44 -10.93 -22.00
CA VAL A 201 -10.41 -11.86 -22.50
C VAL A 201 -9.82 -11.34 -23.81
N GLU A 202 -10.64 -10.73 -24.67
CA GLU A 202 -10.23 -10.14 -25.94
C GLU A 202 -9.24 -8.99 -25.75
N ASP A 203 -9.41 -8.17 -24.70
CA ASP A 203 -8.47 -7.10 -24.36
C ASP A 203 -7.08 -7.65 -24.00
N ILE A 204 -7.05 -8.73 -23.21
CA ILE A 204 -5.81 -9.39 -22.80
C ILE A 204 -5.13 -10.05 -24.00
N LYS A 205 -5.89 -10.72 -24.87
CA LYS A 205 -5.38 -11.29 -26.13
C LYS A 205 -4.78 -10.21 -27.03
N LYS A 206 -5.48 -9.09 -27.19
CA LYS A 206 -5.00 -7.96 -27.98
C LYS A 206 -3.71 -7.38 -27.39
N TYR A 207 -3.63 -7.24 -26.06
CA TYR A 207 -2.40 -6.81 -25.39
C TYR A 207 -1.26 -7.78 -25.69
N TYR A 208 -1.48 -9.09 -25.50
CA TYR A 208 -0.49 -10.13 -25.77
C TYR A 208 0.01 -10.08 -27.21
N GLU A 209 -0.91 -10.05 -28.19
CA GLU A 209 -0.59 -10.01 -29.62
C GLU A 209 0.19 -8.75 -30.02
N THR A 210 -0.03 -7.64 -29.32
CA THR A 210 0.62 -6.34 -29.60
C THR A 210 2.03 -6.30 -29.03
N PHE A 211 2.22 -6.69 -27.77
CA PHE A 211 3.46 -6.41 -27.04
C PHE A 211 4.41 -7.60 -26.89
N PHE A 212 3.94 -8.85 -26.94
CA PHE A 212 4.83 -10.01 -26.84
C PHE A 212 5.51 -10.28 -28.18
N LYS A 213 6.56 -9.49 -28.47
CA LYS A 213 7.40 -9.58 -29.66
C LYS A 213 8.89 -9.71 -29.33
N PRO A 214 9.67 -10.50 -30.09
CA PRO A 214 11.10 -10.71 -29.84
C PRO A 214 11.94 -9.45 -30.08
N ASN A 215 11.55 -8.57 -31.01
CA ASN A 215 12.31 -7.37 -31.38
C ASN A 215 12.29 -6.26 -30.33
N ILE A 216 11.46 -6.39 -29.28
CA ILE A 216 11.49 -5.53 -28.09
C ILE A 216 11.83 -6.31 -26.81
N ALA A 217 12.30 -7.55 -26.94
CA ALA A 217 12.53 -8.44 -25.82
C ALA A 217 14.02 -8.65 -25.53
N TYR A 218 14.31 -8.85 -24.26
CA TYR A 218 15.61 -9.25 -23.74
C TYR A 218 15.46 -10.55 -22.96
N LEU A 219 16.36 -11.51 -23.19
CA LEU A 219 16.43 -12.75 -22.42
C LEU A 219 17.73 -12.78 -21.60
N ALA A 220 17.60 -12.74 -20.28
CA ALA A 220 18.70 -12.95 -19.36
C ALA A 220 18.74 -14.41 -18.89
N ILE A 221 19.91 -15.04 -19.01
CA ILE A 221 20.19 -16.41 -18.60
C ILE A 221 21.27 -16.39 -17.53
N VAL A 222 20.96 -16.96 -16.37
CA VAL A 222 21.83 -16.92 -15.20
C VAL A 222 21.91 -18.30 -14.56
N GLY A 223 23.12 -18.87 -14.49
CA GLY A 223 23.34 -20.16 -13.83
C GLY A 223 24.35 -21.04 -14.55
N ASP A 224 24.26 -22.35 -14.30
CA ASP A 224 25.17 -23.37 -14.83
C ASP A 224 24.91 -23.61 -16.33
N MET A 225 25.25 -22.63 -17.17
CA MET A 225 25.09 -22.65 -18.63
C MET A 225 26.10 -21.70 -19.26
N ASP A 226 26.88 -22.20 -20.21
CA ASP A 226 27.79 -21.37 -21.00
C ASP A 226 27.08 -20.78 -22.24
N LYS A 227 27.75 -19.84 -22.93
CA LYS A 227 27.20 -19.21 -24.14
C LYS A 227 26.85 -20.20 -25.24
N ALA A 228 27.68 -21.21 -25.50
CA ALA A 228 27.45 -22.13 -26.61
C ALA A 228 26.20 -23.00 -26.37
N GLU A 229 26.01 -23.44 -25.14
CA GLU A 229 24.82 -24.15 -24.72
C GLU A 229 23.59 -23.25 -24.74
N ALA A 230 23.71 -22.01 -24.24
CA ALA A 230 22.65 -21.01 -24.29
C ALA A 230 22.21 -20.72 -25.73
N GLU A 231 23.14 -20.47 -26.65
CA GLU A 231 22.85 -20.26 -28.07
C GLU A 231 22.05 -21.43 -28.65
N LYS A 232 22.44 -22.67 -28.34
CA LYS A 232 21.73 -23.86 -28.82
C LYS A 232 20.29 -23.91 -28.30
N VAL A 233 20.08 -23.82 -26.99
CA VAL A 233 18.74 -23.96 -26.41
C VAL A 233 17.85 -22.78 -26.76
N VAL A 234 18.39 -21.56 -26.80
CA VAL A 234 17.59 -20.38 -27.17
C VAL A 234 17.18 -20.45 -28.64
N ASN A 235 18.07 -20.88 -29.54
CA ASN A 235 17.68 -21.11 -30.93
C ASN A 235 16.61 -22.20 -31.06
N GLU A 236 16.68 -23.27 -30.27
CA GLU A 236 15.69 -24.35 -30.30
C GLU A 236 14.28 -23.87 -29.91
N PHE A 237 14.17 -23.08 -28.84
CA PHE A 237 12.87 -22.66 -28.29
C PHE A 237 12.35 -21.31 -28.81
N PHE A 238 13.23 -20.34 -29.12
CA PHE A 238 12.82 -18.96 -29.39
C PHE A 238 13.04 -18.48 -30.82
N ALA A 239 13.75 -19.24 -31.69
CA ALA A 239 14.02 -18.78 -33.06
C ALA A 239 12.77 -18.64 -33.95
N LYS A 240 11.68 -19.31 -33.59
CA LYS A 240 10.40 -19.23 -34.32
C LYS A 240 9.52 -18.07 -33.87
N TRP A 241 9.91 -17.34 -32.83
CA TRP A 241 9.14 -16.18 -32.37
C TRP A 241 9.24 -15.07 -33.41
N GLU A 242 8.10 -14.63 -33.92
CA GLU A 242 8.04 -13.68 -35.02
C GLU A 242 8.10 -12.23 -34.50
N PRO A 243 8.95 -11.36 -35.10
CA PRO A 243 8.96 -9.94 -34.80
C PRO A 243 7.66 -9.28 -35.24
N GLY A 244 7.37 -8.10 -34.69
CA GLY A 244 6.21 -7.32 -35.09
C GLY A 244 6.32 -5.85 -34.72
N ASP A 245 5.36 -5.07 -35.21
CA ASP A 245 5.27 -3.65 -34.91
C ASP A 245 4.70 -3.45 -33.51
N VAL A 246 5.38 -2.63 -32.69
CA VAL A 246 4.94 -2.26 -31.34
C VAL A 246 4.69 -0.75 -31.30
N PRO A 247 3.52 -0.30 -30.81
CA PRO A 247 3.23 1.13 -30.71
C PRO A 247 4.13 1.83 -29.69
N THR A 248 4.39 3.11 -29.93
CA THR A 248 5.05 4.02 -28.98
C THR A 248 4.04 5.03 -28.46
N PHE A 249 4.24 5.47 -27.22
CA PHE A 249 3.32 6.39 -26.55
C PHE A 249 4.06 7.61 -26.00
N THR A 250 3.40 8.76 -26.05
CA THR A 250 3.91 10.01 -25.48
C THR A 250 2.86 10.62 -24.57
N TYR A 251 3.27 10.99 -23.36
CA TYR A 251 2.39 11.57 -22.35
C TYR A 251 2.85 12.98 -22.01
N LYS A 252 1.94 13.79 -21.45
CA LYS A 252 2.31 15.10 -20.91
C LYS A 252 3.22 14.88 -19.71
N THR A 253 4.38 15.52 -19.69
CA THR A 253 5.29 15.48 -18.55
C THR A 253 4.66 16.21 -17.36
N PRO A 254 4.54 15.57 -16.19
CA PRO A 254 4.13 16.22 -14.96
C PRO A 254 5.05 17.38 -14.60
N GLU A 255 4.46 18.48 -14.15
CA GLU A 255 5.18 19.68 -13.71
C GLU A 255 5.11 19.82 -12.19
N ARG A 256 6.10 20.48 -11.63
CA ARG A 256 6.07 20.89 -10.22
C ARG A 256 4.98 21.94 -10.03
N PRO A 257 4.33 22.00 -8.85
CA PRO A 257 3.41 23.08 -8.57
C PRO A 257 4.19 24.42 -8.45
N GLU A 258 3.50 25.55 -8.65
CA GLU A 258 4.16 26.86 -8.57
C GLU A 258 4.54 27.26 -7.14
N GLU A 259 3.77 26.75 -6.17
CA GLU A 259 3.97 26.87 -4.73
C GLU A 259 3.55 25.55 -4.07
N ASN A 260 3.82 25.40 -2.77
CA ASN A 260 3.38 24.21 -2.05
C ASN A 260 1.84 24.07 -2.09
N VAL A 261 1.37 22.85 -2.35
CA VAL A 261 -0.06 22.51 -2.37
C VAL A 261 -0.30 21.34 -1.45
N VAL A 262 -1.33 21.42 -0.61
CA VAL A 262 -1.68 20.36 0.34
C VAL A 262 -2.84 19.53 -0.22
N GLY A 263 -2.67 18.22 -0.36
CA GLY A 263 -3.76 17.28 -0.59
C GLY A 263 -4.14 16.56 0.70
N LEU A 264 -5.41 16.56 1.06
CA LEU A 264 -5.92 15.94 2.29
C LEU A 264 -7.05 14.95 1.99
N VAL A 265 -6.89 13.71 2.44
CA VAL A 265 -8.00 12.73 2.55
C VAL A 265 -8.40 12.63 4.02
N ASP A 266 -9.67 12.96 4.30
CA ASP A 266 -10.24 12.84 5.65
C ASP A 266 -10.54 11.38 5.97
N ARG A 267 -9.87 10.85 7.00
CA ARG A 267 -10.14 9.55 7.59
C ARG A 267 -10.26 9.75 9.10
N SER A 268 -11.48 10.05 9.56
CA SER A 268 -11.79 10.39 10.94
C SER A 268 -11.26 9.37 11.97
N SER A 269 -11.25 8.08 11.61
CA SER A 269 -10.80 6.97 12.46
C SER A 269 -9.27 6.81 12.52
N SER A 270 -8.50 7.74 11.94
CA SER A 270 -7.03 7.66 11.92
C SER A 270 -6.39 8.27 13.16
N VAL A 271 -5.73 7.42 13.97
CA VAL A 271 -4.83 7.81 15.08
C VAL A 271 -3.46 8.29 14.63
N GLN A 272 -3.11 8.02 13.38
CA GLN A 272 -1.88 8.46 12.73
C GLN A 272 -2.19 9.12 11.39
N THR A 273 -1.37 10.08 10.99
CA THR A 273 -1.43 10.71 9.67
C THR A 273 -0.27 10.21 8.81
N ASN A 274 -0.59 9.67 7.63
CA ASN A 274 0.39 9.34 6.61
C ASN A 274 0.72 10.61 5.83
N ILE A 275 1.96 11.08 5.94
CA ILE A 275 2.44 12.31 5.30
C ILE A 275 3.42 11.96 4.18
N ASN A 276 3.29 12.61 3.03
CA ASN A 276 4.32 12.61 1.98
C ASN A 276 4.58 14.03 1.49
N ILE A 277 5.84 14.38 1.35
CA ILE A 277 6.31 15.60 0.68
C ILE A 277 6.93 15.16 -0.64
N VAL A 278 6.29 15.50 -1.76
CA VAL A 278 6.59 14.91 -3.06
C VAL A 278 6.64 15.93 -4.18
N GLN A 279 7.52 15.69 -5.16
CA GLN A 279 7.57 16.47 -6.40
C GLN A 279 8.04 15.59 -7.57
N PRO A 280 7.60 15.87 -8.81
CA PRO A 280 8.19 15.24 -9.98
C PRO A 280 9.63 15.72 -10.20
N VAL A 281 10.48 14.83 -10.71
CA VAL A 281 11.86 15.11 -11.10
C VAL A 281 12.19 14.45 -12.43
N ASP A 282 12.71 15.24 -13.37
CA ASP A 282 13.25 14.69 -14.61
C ASP A 282 14.62 14.09 -14.32
N LEU A 283 14.65 12.79 -14.07
CA LEU A 283 15.85 12.02 -13.79
C LEU A 283 15.75 10.65 -14.43
N LYS A 284 16.69 10.36 -15.33
CA LYS A 284 16.81 9.08 -16.04
C LYS A 284 18.11 8.39 -15.67
N ILE A 285 18.16 7.07 -15.86
CA ILE A 285 19.40 6.33 -15.69
C ILE A 285 20.38 6.76 -16.79
N GLY A 286 21.59 7.17 -16.38
CA GLY A 286 22.61 7.68 -17.30
C GLY A 286 22.76 9.21 -17.28
N ASP A 287 21.80 9.94 -16.70
CA ASP A 287 21.90 11.38 -16.53
C ASP A 287 23.05 11.76 -15.58
N GLU A 288 23.60 12.96 -15.76
CA GLU A 288 24.73 13.49 -14.98
C GLU A 288 24.47 13.45 -13.46
N ASN A 289 23.23 13.77 -13.07
CA ASN A 289 22.81 13.80 -11.67
C ASN A 289 22.31 12.45 -11.12
N TYR A 290 22.34 11.36 -11.89
CA TYR A 290 21.82 10.07 -11.42
C TYR A 290 22.61 9.50 -10.24
N ILE A 291 23.95 9.50 -10.29
CA ILE A 291 24.76 8.93 -9.19
C ILE A 291 24.75 9.88 -7.98
N SER A 292 24.82 11.20 -8.22
CA SER A 292 24.76 12.20 -7.14
C SER A 292 23.40 12.18 -6.42
N SER A 293 22.29 11.96 -7.13
CA SER A 293 20.97 11.83 -6.51
C SER A 293 20.87 10.67 -5.52
N ARG A 294 21.57 9.55 -5.78
CA ARG A 294 21.64 8.41 -4.84
C ARG A 294 22.34 8.81 -3.54
N LEU A 295 23.40 9.61 -3.62
CA LEU A 295 24.10 10.14 -2.45
C LEU A 295 23.24 11.16 -1.70
N VAL A 296 22.60 12.09 -2.42
CA VAL A 296 21.63 13.05 -1.85
C VAL A 296 20.54 12.30 -1.07
N ASN A 297 19.92 11.29 -1.68
CA ASN A 297 18.88 10.50 -1.02
C ASN A 297 19.40 9.74 0.21
N GLN A 298 20.60 9.14 0.12
CA GLN A 298 21.18 8.41 1.24
C GLN A 298 21.41 9.28 2.47
N ILE A 299 21.79 10.55 2.25
CA ILE A 299 22.00 11.54 3.31
C ILE A 299 20.66 12.01 3.87
N LEU A 300 19.69 12.32 3.00
CA LEU A 300 18.39 12.84 3.39
C LEU A 300 17.56 11.83 4.19
N GLY A 301 17.32 10.64 3.62
CA GLY A 301 16.33 9.69 4.15
C GLY A 301 16.59 8.23 3.84
N GLY A 302 17.78 7.85 3.34
CA GLY A 302 18.08 6.48 2.90
C GLY A 302 18.35 5.46 4.02
N GLY A 303 18.09 5.77 5.29
CA GLY A 303 18.29 4.82 6.40
C GLY A 303 18.23 5.46 7.78
N SER A 304 18.44 4.66 8.83
CA SER A 304 18.29 5.11 10.23
C SER A 304 19.30 6.17 10.68
N SER A 305 20.42 6.33 9.97
CA SER A 305 21.42 7.38 10.23
C SER A 305 21.24 8.64 9.36
N SER A 306 20.17 8.71 8.58
CA SER A 306 19.88 9.84 7.69
C SER A 306 19.24 11.01 8.43
N ARG A 307 19.23 12.20 7.81
CA ARG A 307 18.72 13.43 8.44
C ARG A 307 17.27 13.31 8.89
N LEU A 308 16.38 12.82 8.02
CA LEU A 308 14.95 12.68 8.31
C LEU A 308 14.70 11.73 9.48
N PHE A 309 15.38 10.58 9.50
CA PHE A 309 15.25 9.63 10.60
C PHE A 309 15.75 10.23 11.92
N MET A 310 16.96 10.80 11.93
CA MET A 310 17.52 11.41 13.14
C MET A 310 16.65 12.56 13.68
N ASN A 311 16.07 13.38 12.80
CA ASN A 311 15.19 14.47 13.21
C ASN A 311 13.83 13.94 13.70
N LEU A 312 13.03 13.33 12.81
CA LEU A 312 11.63 13.00 13.15
C LEU A 312 11.50 11.82 14.13
N ARG A 313 12.42 10.84 14.09
CA ARG A 313 12.36 9.65 14.95
C ARG A 313 13.17 9.79 16.24
N GLU A 314 14.44 10.17 16.14
CA GLU A 314 15.35 10.16 17.30
C GLU A 314 15.23 11.44 18.15
N ASP A 315 15.20 12.62 17.53
CA ASP A 315 15.09 13.90 18.25
C ASP A 315 13.65 14.21 18.67
N LYS A 316 12.69 14.14 17.73
CA LYS A 316 11.29 14.55 17.99
C LYS A 316 10.38 13.43 18.51
N GLY A 317 10.67 12.17 18.18
CA GLY A 317 9.81 11.04 18.55
C GLY A 317 8.39 11.11 17.95
N TYR A 318 8.24 11.69 16.76
CA TYR A 318 6.93 11.87 16.10
C TYR A 318 6.45 10.61 15.38
N THR A 319 7.38 9.82 14.86
CA THR A 319 7.12 8.62 14.05
C THR A 319 7.94 7.44 14.53
N TYR A 320 7.69 6.25 13.99
CA TYR A 320 8.59 5.10 14.07
C TYR A 320 9.76 5.20 13.08
N GLY A 321 9.59 5.89 11.95
CA GLY A 321 10.64 6.12 10.96
C GLY A 321 10.20 7.12 9.90
N ALA A 322 11.16 7.93 9.44
CA ALA A 322 10.99 8.85 8.32
C ALA A 322 12.08 8.59 7.29
N TYR A 323 11.69 8.56 6.02
CA TYR A 323 12.56 8.16 4.92
C TYR A 323 12.36 9.05 3.70
N SER A 324 13.25 8.90 2.71
CA SER A 324 13.12 9.53 1.41
C SER A 324 13.49 8.60 0.27
N SER A 325 12.95 8.90 -0.90
CA SER A 325 13.31 8.28 -2.17
C SER A 325 13.56 9.37 -3.22
N ILE A 326 14.53 9.12 -4.10
CA ILE A 326 14.69 9.83 -5.37
C ILE A 326 14.70 8.75 -6.44
N SER A 327 13.62 8.66 -7.20
CA SER A 327 13.44 7.67 -8.26
C SER A 327 13.85 8.24 -9.62
N SER A 328 14.28 7.36 -10.51
CA SER A 328 14.52 7.66 -11.91
C SER A 328 13.57 6.82 -12.75
N ASP A 329 13.08 7.38 -13.85
CA ASP A 329 12.14 6.69 -14.72
C ASP A 329 12.27 7.17 -16.18
N LYS A 330 11.81 6.36 -17.14
CA LYS A 330 11.85 6.70 -18.57
C LYS A 330 10.98 7.92 -18.90
N LEU A 331 9.81 8.05 -18.28
CA LEU A 331 8.92 9.20 -18.46
C LEU A 331 9.29 10.33 -17.50
N ILE A 332 9.24 10.07 -16.20
CA ILE A 332 9.43 11.07 -15.14
C ILE A 332 9.60 10.37 -13.79
N GLY A 333 10.61 10.75 -13.02
CA GLY A 333 10.81 10.25 -11.66
C GLY A 333 10.11 11.14 -10.62
N GLU A 334 10.26 10.78 -9.35
CA GLU A 334 9.79 11.58 -8.22
C GLU A 334 10.81 11.64 -7.09
N ILE A 335 10.75 12.73 -6.33
CA ILE A 335 11.39 12.84 -5.02
C ILE A 335 10.28 12.78 -3.99
N SER A 336 10.44 11.93 -2.99
CA SER A 336 9.49 11.80 -1.89
C SER A 336 10.19 11.74 -0.55
N ALA A 337 9.59 12.34 0.47
CA ALA A 337 9.93 12.19 1.87
C ALA A 337 8.67 11.90 2.67
N ASN A 338 8.66 10.83 3.47
CA ASN A 338 7.42 10.33 4.06
C ASN A 338 7.58 9.74 5.46
N ALA A 339 6.49 9.79 6.22
CA ALA A 339 6.35 9.11 7.51
C ALA A 339 4.87 8.98 7.89
N ALA A 340 4.56 7.96 8.71
CA ALA A 340 3.32 7.93 9.49
C ALA A 340 3.59 8.50 10.88
N VAL A 341 2.88 9.57 11.27
CA VAL A 341 3.07 10.28 12.55
C VAL A 341 1.80 10.27 13.38
N ARG A 342 1.87 10.49 14.69
CA ARG A 342 0.65 10.69 15.50
C ARG A 342 -0.12 11.91 15.00
N THR A 343 -1.45 11.85 14.98
CA THR A 343 -2.32 12.92 14.43
C THR A 343 -2.03 14.30 15.05
N GLU A 344 -1.77 14.35 16.36
CA GLU A 344 -1.46 15.58 17.11
C GLU A 344 -0.23 16.36 16.61
N VAL A 345 0.76 15.70 16.00
CA VAL A 345 2.04 16.29 15.57
C VAL A 345 2.17 16.41 14.05
N THR A 346 1.06 16.29 13.32
CA THR A 346 1.03 16.29 11.85
C THR A 346 1.68 17.54 11.24
N ASP A 347 1.25 18.72 11.66
CA ASP A 347 1.79 20.01 11.20
C ASP A 347 3.26 20.18 11.59
N SER A 348 3.60 19.81 12.83
CA SER A 348 4.96 19.85 13.34
C SER A 348 5.90 18.94 12.54
N ALA A 349 5.42 17.78 12.09
CA ALA A 349 6.18 16.87 11.23
C ALA A 349 6.39 17.46 9.83
N VAL A 350 5.36 18.07 9.22
CA VAL A 350 5.51 18.77 7.92
C VAL A 350 6.55 19.88 8.02
N VAL A 351 6.56 20.66 9.11
CA VAL A 351 7.63 21.66 9.37
C VAL A 351 9.00 21.01 9.35
N GLN A 352 9.18 19.86 10.00
CA GLN A 352 10.49 19.19 10.06
C GLN A 352 10.93 18.60 8.72
N PHE A 353 10.00 18.07 7.91
CA PHE A 353 10.32 17.63 6.56
C PHE A 353 10.81 18.79 5.70
N ILE A 354 10.06 19.89 5.65
CA ILE A 354 10.42 21.08 4.89
C ILE A 354 11.76 21.63 5.41
N TYR A 355 11.95 21.67 6.72
CA TYR A 355 13.21 22.12 7.33
C TYR A 355 14.43 21.31 6.88
N GLU A 356 14.37 19.97 6.87
CA GLU A 356 15.52 19.16 6.44
C GLU A 356 15.77 19.26 4.93
N LEU A 357 14.71 19.37 4.11
CA LEU A 357 14.82 19.63 2.67
C LEU A 357 15.48 21.00 2.41
N ASP A 358 15.01 22.04 3.09
CA ASP A 358 15.58 23.39 2.99
C ASP A 358 17.02 23.43 3.47
N ARG A 359 17.32 22.77 4.59
CA ARG A 359 18.67 22.70 5.15
C ARG A 359 19.62 21.98 4.19
N LEU A 360 19.17 20.93 3.52
CA LEU A 360 19.95 20.21 2.52
C LEU A 360 20.28 21.12 1.33
N VAL A 361 19.31 21.87 0.82
CA VAL A 361 19.49 22.76 -0.34
C VAL A 361 20.30 24.02 0.00
N LYS A 362 20.00 24.67 1.14
CA LYS A 362 20.57 25.98 1.51
C LYS A 362 21.91 25.87 2.24
N SER A 363 22.03 24.91 3.16
CA SER A 363 23.22 24.75 4.00
C SER A 363 24.14 23.63 3.51
N GLY A 364 23.66 22.80 2.57
CA GLY A 364 24.43 21.70 2.00
C GLY A 364 24.63 20.51 2.93
N VAL A 365 25.52 19.62 2.50
CA VAL A 365 25.98 18.44 3.23
C VAL A 365 27.35 18.68 3.87
N THR A 366 27.64 17.93 4.93
CA THR A 366 28.96 17.87 5.53
C THR A 366 29.81 16.77 4.91
N GLU A 367 31.14 16.88 5.04
CA GLU A 367 32.06 15.82 4.60
C GLU A 367 31.76 14.48 5.29
N GLU A 368 31.42 14.51 6.58
CA GLU A 368 31.10 13.30 7.34
C GLU A 368 29.83 12.60 6.82
N GLU A 369 28.79 13.37 6.48
CA GLU A 369 27.57 12.84 5.87
C GLU A 369 27.86 12.20 4.52
N LEU A 370 28.67 12.86 3.68
CA LEU A 370 29.06 12.35 2.37
C LEU A 370 29.85 11.05 2.48
N GLU A 371 30.87 11.00 3.34
CA GLU A 371 31.70 9.81 3.49
C GLU A 371 30.92 8.61 4.06
N LYS A 372 29.98 8.87 4.98
CA LYS A 372 29.04 7.83 5.45
C LYS A 372 28.14 7.32 4.33
N ALA A 373 27.59 8.23 3.52
CA ALA A 373 26.72 7.87 2.39
C ALA A 373 27.48 7.05 1.34
N LYS A 374 28.69 7.48 0.93
CA LYS A 374 29.57 6.74 0.03
C LYS A 374 29.88 5.35 0.57
N SER A 375 30.27 5.26 1.84
CA SER A 375 30.59 3.99 2.49
C SER A 375 29.40 3.02 2.51
N ASN A 376 28.19 3.54 2.81
CA ASN A 376 26.98 2.73 2.81
C ASN A 376 26.64 2.22 1.41
N LEU A 377 26.60 3.11 0.42
CA LEU A 377 26.27 2.75 -0.96
C LEU A 377 27.32 1.83 -1.58
N ALA A 378 28.60 2.04 -1.31
CA ALA A 378 29.68 1.17 -1.78
C ALA A 378 29.55 -0.24 -1.20
N GLY A 379 29.27 -0.35 0.11
CA GLY A 379 29.01 -1.63 0.76
C GLY A 379 27.78 -2.33 0.20
N SER A 380 26.69 -1.59 -0.05
CA SER A 380 25.46 -2.11 -0.64
C SER A 380 25.66 -2.59 -2.07
N PHE A 381 26.41 -1.84 -2.88
CA PHE A 381 26.79 -2.23 -4.23
C PHE A 381 27.65 -3.51 -4.21
N GLY A 382 28.67 -3.58 -3.33
CA GLY A 382 29.50 -4.78 -3.19
C GLY A 382 28.69 -6.03 -2.84
N ARG A 383 27.77 -5.93 -1.87
CA ARG A 383 26.86 -7.05 -1.52
C ARG A 383 25.93 -7.44 -2.67
N SER A 384 25.48 -6.47 -3.47
CA SER A 384 24.58 -6.76 -4.61
C SER A 384 25.22 -7.70 -5.65
N LEU A 385 26.55 -7.69 -5.76
CA LEU A 385 27.30 -8.52 -6.70
C LEU A 385 27.48 -9.96 -6.26
N GLU A 386 27.08 -10.30 -5.03
CA GLU A 386 26.97 -11.70 -4.59
C GLU A 386 25.87 -12.43 -5.39
N SER A 387 24.88 -11.68 -5.91
CA SER A 387 23.84 -12.23 -6.78
C SER A 387 24.27 -12.19 -8.25
N PRO A 388 24.31 -13.34 -8.95
CA PRO A 388 24.63 -13.41 -10.37
C PRO A 388 23.59 -12.69 -11.26
N SER A 389 22.33 -12.60 -10.82
CA SER A 389 21.29 -11.86 -11.56
C SER A 389 21.57 -10.37 -11.65
N THR A 390 22.32 -9.80 -10.70
CA THR A 390 22.75 -8.39 -10.74
C THR A 390 23.59 -8.10 -11.97
N ILE A 391 24.49 -9.01 -12.35
CA ILE A 391 25.36 -8.84 -13.52
C ILE A 391 24.54 -8.85 -14.81
N ALA A 392 23.56 -9.77 -14.92
CA ALA A 392 22.67 -9.82 -16.07
C ALA A 392 21.82 -8.54 -16.18
N ASN A 393 21.31 -8.04 -15.05
CA ASN A 393 20.58 -6.78 -15.00
C ASN A 393 21.45 -5.57 -15.39
N PHE A 394 22.73 -5.56 -15.04
CA PHE A 394 23.66 -4.50 -15.48
C PHE A 394 23.87 -4.52 -16.98
N ALA A 395 24.07 -5.70 -17.58
CA ALA A 395 24.20 -5.83 -19.03
C ALA A 395 22.90 -5.42 -19.75
N LEU A 396 21.74 -5.87 -19.24
CA LEU A 396 20.43 -5.49 -19.74
C LEU A 396 20.22 -3.97 -19.66
N ASN A 397 20.47 -3.35 -18.50
CA ASN A 397 20.30 -1.91 -18.32
C ASN A 397 21.28 -1.09 -19.17
N THR A 398 22.50 -1.59 -19.37
CA THR A 398 23.48 -0.94 -20.25
C THR A 398 22.95 -0.84 -21.67
N GLU A 399 22.35 -1.93 -22.17
CA GLU A 399 21.73 -1.95 -23.49
C GLU A 399 20.42 -1.13 -23.53
N ARG A 400 19.54 -1.34 -22.54
CA ARG A 400 18.21 -0.72 -22.42
C ARG A 400 18.28 0.80 -22.36
N TYR A 401 19.20 1.34 -21.58
CA TYR A 401 19.36 2.78 -21.38
C TYR A 401 20.53 3.37 -22.18
N ASN A 402 21.12 2.58 -23.10
CA ASN A 402 22.25 3.01 -23.92
C ASN A 402 23.41 3.62 -23.10
N LEU A 403 23.77 2.96 -22.00
CA LEU A 403 24.81 3.43 -21.09
C LEU A 403 26.20 3.16 -21.67
N PRO A 404 27.23 3.91 -21.25
CA PRO A 404 28.62 3.56 -21.53
C PRO A 404 28.93 2.13 -21.08
N LYS A 405 29.70 1.38 -21.87
CA LYS A 405 30.05 -0.03 -21.56
C LYS A 405 30.74 -0.20 -20.20
N ASP A 406 31.46 0.83 -19.75
CA ASP A 406 32.16 0.87 -18.48
C ASP A 406 31.34 1.52 -17.35
N TYR A 407 30.04 1.80 -17.56
CA TYR A 407 29.20 2.54 -16.62
C TYR A 407 29.20 1.90 -15.22
N TYR A 408 28.89 0.61 -15.14
CA TYR A 408 28.88 -0.12 -13.86
C TYR A 408 30.29 -0.39 -13.33
N ALA A 409 31.26 -0.66 -14.21
CA ALA A 409 32.65 -0.88 -13.81
C ALA A 409 33.27 0.36 -13.14
N THR A 410 32.91 1.54 -13.63
CA THR A 410 33.38 2.84 -13.11
C THR A 410 32.43 3.44 -12.07
N TYR A 411 31.31 2.78 -11.75
CA TYR A 411 30.26 3.33 -10.89
C TYR A 411 30.79 3.78 -9.52
N LEU A 412 31.51 2.89 -8.82
CA LEU A 412 32.07 3.24 -7.50
C LEU A 412 33.17 4.29 -7.60
N GLN A 413 33.97 4.29 -8.67
CA GLN A 413 34.99 5.31 -8.88
C GLN A 413 34.35 6.69 -9.05
N LYS A 414 33.33 6.80 -9.91
CA LYS A 414 32.55 8.02 -10.13
C LYS A 414 31.85 8.47 -8.84
N MET A 415 31.20 7.54 -8.13
CA MET A 415 30.54 7.84 -6.86
C MET A 415 31.53 8.38 -5.81
N ASN A 416 32.72 7.79 -5.71
CA ASN A 416 33.74 8.23 -4.76
C ASN A 416 34.40 9.57 -5.14
N SER A 417 34.43 9.94 -6.42
CA SER A 417 35.01 11.21 -6.87
C SER A 417 34.14 12.43 -6.57
N TYR A 418 32.85 12.25 -6.26
CA TYR A 418 31.99 13.38 -5.89
C TYR A 418 32.46 14.07 -4.61
N THR A 419 32.51 15.39 -4.67
CA THR A 419 32.82 16.28 -3.56
C THR A 419 31.54 16.80 -2.89
N VAL A 420 31.68 17.44 -1.74
CA VAL A 420 30.56 18.15 -1.09
C VAL A 420 29.92 19.19 -2.02
N GLU A 421 30.73 19.89 -2.82
CA GLU A 421 30.23 20.89 -3.78
C GLU A 421 29.33 20.26 -4.85
N ASP A 422 29.73 19.10 -5.39
CA ASP A 422 28.94 18.38 -6.39
C ASP A 422 27.61 17.91 -5.83
N ILE A 423 27.59 17.41 -4.59
CA ILE A 423 26.37 16.94 -3.94
C ILE A 423 25.44 18.10 -3.57
N ASN A 424 25.99 19.23 -3.14
CA ASN A 424 25.21 20.44 -2.89
C ASN A 424 24.58 20.96 -4.18
N LYS A 425 25.34 20.98 -5.29
CA LYS A 425 24.82 21.34 -6.61
C LYS A 425 23.69 20.41 -7.03
N ALA A 426 23.88 19.09 -6.92
CA ALA A 426 22.84 18.11 -7.23
C ALA A 426 21.58 18.30 -6.37
N ALA A 427 21.73 18.58 -5.07
CA ALA A 427 20.60 18.85 -4.19
C ALA A 427 19.80 20.08 -4.65
N VAL A 428 20.47 21.17 -5.04
CA VAL A 428 19.84 22.39 -5.56
C VAL A 428 19.15 22.14 -6.91
N ASP A 429 19.77 21.38 -7.81
CA ASP A 429 19.22 21.10 -9.14
C ASP A 429 17.98 20.18 -9.04
N LEU A 430 17.99 19.24 -8.09
CA LEU A 430 16.95 18.22 -7.95
C LEU A 430 15.78 18.64 -7.07
N ILE A 431 16.00 19.35 -5.95
CA ILE A 431 15.01 19.58 -4.89
C ILE A 431 14.59 21.05 -4.81
N GLN A 432 13.27 21.33 -4.84
CA GLN A 432 12.70 22.67 -4.63
C GLN A 432 11.70 22.63 -3.47
N PRO A 433 12.14 22.90 -2.22
CA PRO A 433 11.31 22.73 -1.02
C PRO A 433 10.05 23.61 -0.95
N ASP A 434 9.98 24.65 -1.79
CA ASP A 434 8.87 25.58 -1.94
C ASP A 434 7.88 25.22 -3.07
N LYS A 435 8.15 24.14 -3.81
CA LYS A 435 7.35 23.65 -4.95
C LYS A 435 7.01 22.17 -4.82
N MET A 436 6.40 21.80 -3.69
CA MET A 436 6.08 20.43 -3.32
C MET A 436 4.57 20.19 -3.20
N TYR A 437 4.13 19.00 -3.57
CA TYR A 437 2.86 18.46 -3.11
C TYR A 437 3.03 17.87 -1.71
N ILE A 438 2.18 18.27 -0.79
CA ILE A 438 2.16 17.80 0.60
C ILE A 438 0.89 16.99 0.76
N THR A 439 1.00 15.66 0.85
CA THR A 439 -0.16 14.79 1.00
C THR A 439 -0.31 14.35 2.44
N ALA A 440 -1.54 14.34 2.93
CA ALA A 440 -1.91 13.88 4.27
C ALA A 440 -3.15 12.97 4.19
N VAL A 441 -3.04 11.78 4.76
CA VAL A 441 -4.18 10.87 5.00
C VAL A 441 -4.30 10.67 6.51
N GLY A 442 -5.32 11.25 7.12
CA GLY A 442 -5.47 11.31 8.58
C GLY A 442 -6.82 11.92 8.99
N ASN A 443 -7.02 12.15 10.29
CA ASN A 443 -8.24 12.78 10.78
C ASN A 443 -8.31 14.25 10.34
N GLY A 444 -9.08 14.53 9.29
CA GLY A 444 -9.16 15.83 8.64
C GLY A 444 -9.68 16.93 9.56
N SER A 445 -10.57 16.59 10.49
CA SER A 445 -11.11 17.55 11.47
C SER A 445 -10.05 18.11 12.43
N GLU A 446 -8.95 17.38 12.64
CA GLU A 446 -7.87 17.80 13.53
C GLU A 446 -6.69 18.44 12.82
N ILE A 447 -6.50 18.14 11.53
CA ILE A 447 -5.28 18.50 10.79
C ILE A 447 -5.51 19.51 9.68
N LYS A 448 -6.73 19.65 9.13
CA LYS A 448 -7.01 20.52 7.98
C LYS A 448 -6.54 21.96 8.20
N ASP A 449 -7.00 22.59 9.28
CA ASP A 449 -6.68 23.99 9.56
C ASP A 449 -5.20 24.18 9.89
N LYS A 450 -4.58 23.19 10.54
CA LYS A 450 -3.14 23.22 10.84
C LYS A 450 -2.29 23.10 9.58
N LEU A 451 -2.76 22.35 8.58
CA LEU A 451 -2.03 22.16 7.31
C LEU A 451 -2.16 23.36 6.36
N ALA A 452 -3.18 24.20 6.52
CA ALA A 452 -3.40 25.38 5.67
C ALA A 452 -2.25 26.40 5.70
N GLN A 453 -1.36 26.33 6.70
CA GLN A 453 -0.16 27.17 6.74
C GLN A 453 0.91 26.79 5.70
N PHE A 454 0.80 25.60 5.08
CA PHE A 454 1.79 25.09 4.11
C PHE A 454 1.37 25.27 2.66
N GLY A 455 0.15 25.72 2.38
CA GLY A 455 -0.37 25.87 1.02
C GLY A 455 -1.89 25.74 0.95
N GLU A 456 -2.44 25.90 -0.25
CA GLU A 456 -3.85 25.63 -0.53
C GLU A 456 -4.19 24.17 -0.17
N VAL A 457 -5.20 23.97 0.70
CA VAL A 457 -5.65 22.62 1.08
C VAL A 457 -6.77 22.17 0.16
N ARG A 458 -6.46 21.18 -0.68
CA ARG A 458 -7.38 20.50 -1.58
C ARG A 458 -7.82 19.19 -0.97
N MET A 459 -9.12 18.99 -0.86
CA MET A 459 -9.70 17.77 -0.29
C MET A 459 -9.83 16.70 -1.37
N TYR A 460 -9.58 15.44 -1.00
CA TYR A 460 -9.70 14.27 -1.87
C TYR A 460 -10.48 13.16 -1.18
N ASP A 461 -11.08 12.26 -1.96
CA ASP A 461 -11.67 11.02 -1.46
C ASP A 461 -10.62 9.88 -1.37
N ASN A 462 -11.05 8.70 -0.91
CA ASN A 462 -10.16 7.55 -0.74
C ASN A 462 -9.66 6.92 -2.06
N MET A 463 -10.20 7.36 -3.21
CA MET A 463 -9.78 6.98 -4.56
C MET A 463 -8.84 7.99 -5.21
N GLY A 464 -8.56 9.11 -4.54
CA GLY A 464 -7.70 10.17 -5.07
C GLY A 464 -8.44 11.11 -6.03
N ASP A 465 -9.77 11.07 -6.06
CA ASP A 465 -10.57 12.08 -6.75
C ASP A 465 -10.74 13.33 -5.88
N PRO A 466 -10.79 14.53 -6.48
CA PRO A 466 -11.16 15.73 -5.74
C PRO A 466 -12.48 15.50 -4.98
N ALA A 467 -12.44 15.70 -3.68
CA ALA A 467 -13.63 15.53 -2.86
C ALA A 467 -14.69 16.52 -3.36
N LYS A 468 -15.90 16.02 -3.63
CA LYS A 468 -17.00 16.90 -4.00
C LYS A 468 -17.31 17.82 -2.83
N GLU A 469 -17.02 19.11 -2.97
CA GLU A 469 -17.54 20.11 -2.06
C GLU A 469 -19.03 20.24 -2.32
N ILE A 470 -19.81 19.69 -1.40
CA ILE A 470 -21.25 19.83 -1.43
C ILE A 470 -21.57 20.99 -0.49
N GLU A 471 -21.80 22.16 -1.07
CA GLU A 471 -22.25 23.31 -0.28
C GLU A 471 -23.57 22.97 0.40
N MET A 472 -23.66 23.32 1.69
CA MET A 472 -24.92 23.24 2.40
C MET A 472 -25.90 24.22 1.77
N ALA A 473 -27.00 23.70 1.23
CA ALA A 473 -28.06 24.52 0.65
C ALA A 473 -28.66 25.51 1.66
N ASP A 474 -28.60 25.18 2.96
CA ASP A 474 -29.03 26.03 4.07
C ASP A 474 -27.92 26.14 5.13
N ALA A 475 -27.23 27.29 5.14
CA ALA A 475 -26.18 27.58 6.13
C ALA A 475 -26.71 27.78 7.57
N SER A 476 -28.03 27.85 7.77
CA SER A 476 -28.66 27.95 9.09
C SER A 476 -29.02 26.59 9.70
N LEU A 477 -28.86 25.50 8.94
CA LEU A 477 -29.12 24.15 9.40
C LEU A 477 -28.18 23.79 10.55
N THR A 478 -28.72 23.21 11.63
CA THR A 478 -27.95 22.75 12.79
C THR A 478 -27.95 21.23 12.88
N ALA A 479 -27.06 20.68 13.71
CA ALA A 479 -27.02 19.23 13.96
C ALA A 479 -28.36 18.71 14.50
N GLU A 480 -28.96 19.46 15.43
CA GLU A 480 -30.27 19.14 16.01
C GLU A 480 -31.33 19.06 14.90
N LYS A 481 -31.29 19.99 13.93
CA LYS A 481 -32.26 19.96 12.85
C LYS A 481 -32.07 18.77 11.91
N VAL A 482 -30.84 18.37 11.64
CA VAL A 482 -30.54 17.15 10.87
C VAL A 482 -31.09 15.92 11.60
N LEU A 483 -30.92 15.84 12.92
CA LEU A 483 -31.44 14.74 13.73
C LEU A 483 -32.98 14.73 13.75
N GLU A 484 -33.63 15.88 13.89
CA GLU A 484 -35.10 16.01 13.77
C GLU A 484 -35.59 15.54 12.39
N ASN A 485 -34.88 15.91 11.32
CA ASN A 485 -35.21 15.49 9.96
C ASN A 485 -35.06 13.97 9.81
N TYR A 486 -34.04 13.37 10.40
CA TYR A 486 -33.87 11.91 10.44
C TYR A 486 -35.03 11.23 11.16
N ILE A 487 -35.37 11.69 12.38
CA ILE A 487 -36.52 11.15 13.14
C ILE A 487 -37.82 11.26 12.34
N SER A 488 -38.02 12.39 11.65
CA SER A 488 -39.16 12.59 10.76
C SER A 488 -39.14 11.63 9.57
N ALA A 489 -37.99 11.44 8.93
CA ALA A 489 -37.81 10.58 7.76
C ALA A 489 -38.08 9.10 8.09
N ILE A 490 -37.67 8.62 9.27
CA ILE A 490 -37.88 7.23 9.64
C ILE A 490 -39.29 6.92 10.11
N GLY A 491 -40.15 7.90 10.41
CA GLY A 491 -41.52 7.61 10.87
C GLY A 491 -42.12 8.63 11.83
N GLY A 492 -41.33 9.62 12.26
CA GLY A 492 -41.76 10.69 13.16
C GLY A 492 -41.61 10.34 14.64
N GLU A 493 -41.47 11.38 15.47
CA GLU A 493 -41.18 11.26 16.90
C GLU A 493 -42.21 10.40 17.64
N GLU A 494 -43.49 10.48 17.28
CA GLU A 494 -44.55 9.69 17.91
C GLU A 494 -44.35 8.18 17.71
N ALA A 495 -44.13 7.72 16.48
CA ALA A 495 -43.96 6.30 16.16
C ALA A 495 -42.64 5.75 16.73
N VAL A 496 -41.55 6.50 16.53
CA VAL A 496 -40.21 6.15 17.01
C VAL A 496 -40.20 6.04 18.53
N SER A 497 -40.83 6.96 19.25
CA SER A 497 -40.89 6.94 20.72
C SER A 497 -41.70 5.76 21.29
N GLN A 498 -42.53 5.07 20.51
CA GLN A 498 -43.23 3.86 20.97
C GLN A 498 -42.32 2.63 21.00
N ILE A 499 -41.16 2.67 20.35
CA ILE A 499 -40.17 1.59 20.41
C ILE A 499 -39.43 1.75 21.74
N LYS A 500 -39.66 0.80 22.67
CA LYS A 500 -39.04 0.77 24.01
C LYS A 500 -38.10 -0.42 24.18
N ALA A 501 -38.22 -1.42 23.31
CA ALA A 501 -37.33 -2.56 23.26
C ALA A 501 -37.27 -3.12 21.84
N ALA A 502 -36.15 -3.74 21.49
CA ALA A 502 -36.01 -4.45 20.24
C ALA A 502 -35.13 -5.69 20.41
N LYS A 503 -35.43 -6.75 19.66
CA LYS A 503 -34.54 -7.90 19.46
C LYS A 503 -34.30 -8.06 17.98
N LEU A 504 -33.05 -8.19 17.58
CA LEU A 504 -32.70 -8.48 16.20
C LEU A 504 -31.62 -9.56 16.11
N VAL A 505 -31.70 -10.36 15.05
CA VAL A 505 -30.66 -11.31 14.66
C VAL A 505 -30.23 -10.97 13.26
N MET A 506 -28.93 -10.71 13.10
CA MET A 506 -28.30 -10.50 11.82
C MET A 506 -27.49 -11.73 11.42
N ALA A 507 -27.47 -12.06 10.13
CA ALA A 507 -26.61 -13.08 9.57
C ALA A 507 -25.64 -12.47 8.56
N ALA A 508 -24.42 -13.01 8.56
CA ALA A 508 -23.35 -12.66 7.63
C ALA A 508 -22.54 -13.91 7.27
N ASP A 509 -21.87 -13.90 6.11
CA ASP A 509 -20.90 -14.92 5.72
C ASP A 509 -19.49 -14.33 5.82
N VAL A 510 -18.60 -15.01 6.55
CA VAL A 510 -17.19 -14.62 6.66
C VAL A 510 -16.32 -15.79 6.24
N LEU A 511 -15.72 -15.68 5.06
CA LEU A 511 -14.83 -16.70 4.48
C LEU A 511 -15.49 -18.10 4.45
N GLY A 512 -16.79 -18.16 4.14
CA GLY A 512 -17.56 -19.40 4.10
C GLY A 512 -18.06 -19.91 5.46
N ASN A 513 -17.89 -19.15 6.54
CA ASN A 513 -18.46 -19.47 7.85
C ASN A 513 -19.65 -18.55 8.15
N ALA A 514 -20.76 -19.15 8.57
CA ALA A 514 -21.93 -18.42 9.01
C ALA A 514 -21.67 -17.73 10.37
N VAL A 515 -21.84 -16.41 10.38
CA VAL A 515 -21.78 -15.57 11.58
C VAL A 515 -23.18 -15.03 11.86
N GLN A 516 -23.63 -15.17 13.10
CA GLN A 516 -24.90 -14.58 13.57
C GLN A 516 -24.63 -13.59 14.69
N ILE A 517 -25.24 -12.42 14.63
CA ILE A 517 -25.14 -11.38 15.64
C ILE A 517 -26.54 -11.13 16.17
N ALA A 518 -26.80 -11.53 17.42
CA ALA A 518 -28.04 -11.24 18.11
C ALA A 518 -27.86 -10.02 19.01
N MET A 519 -28.76 -9.05 18.92
CA MET A 519 -28.77 -7.86 19.77
C MET A 519 -30.14 -7.67 20.43
N THR A 520 -30.14 -7.26 21.68
CA THR A 520 -31.31 -6.92 22.49
C THR A 520 -31.12 -5.53 23.06
N PHE A 521 -32.14 -4.69 22.90
CA PHE A 521 -32.20 -3.32 23.36
C PHE A 521 -33.37 -3.16 24.33
N ASP A 522 -33.16 -2.44 25.43
CA ASP A 522 -34.18 -2.07 26.41
C ASP A 522 -33.95 -0.62 26.83
N ASP A 523 -34.53 0.28 26.03
CA ASP A 523 -34.42 1.73 26.18
C ASP A 523 -34.94 2.19 27.56
N ALA A 524 -36.00 1.54 28.07
CA ALA A 524 -36.65 1.95 29.32
C ALA A 524 -35.76 1.70 30.55
N ASN A 525 -34.99 0.61 30.54
CA ASN A 525 -34.11 0.22 31.65
C ASN A 525 -32.62 0.44 31.33
N MET A 526 -32.30 1.00 30.16
CA MET A 526 -30.95 1.17 29.63
C MET A 526 -30.14 -0.14 29.66
N ARG A 527 -30.74 -1.23 29.19
CA ARG A 527 -30.08 -2.55 29.10
C ARG A 527 -29.75 -2.90 27.66
N PHE A 528 -28.61 -3.55 27.47
CA PHE A 528 -28.12 -3.99 26.17
C PHE A 528 -27.57 -5.41 26.28
N GLY A 529 -27.88 -6.24 25.30
CA GLY A 529 -27.33 -7.58 25.17
C GLY A 529 -26.89 -7.82 23.74
N GLN A 530 -25.66 -8.30 23.54
CA GLN A 530 -25.15 -8.70 22.24
C GLN A 530 -24.49 -10.06 22.34
N LYS A 531 -24.76 -10.95 21.38
CA LYS A 531 -24.12 -12.26 21.25
C LYS A 531 -23.71 -12.46 19.80
N THR A 532 -22.41 -12.65 19.58
CA THR A 532 -21.84 -13.03 18.28
C THR A 532 -21.57 -14.53 18.30
N MET A 533 -22.20 -15.23 17.35
CA MET A 533 -22.14 -16.67 17.19
C MET A 533 -21.45 -17.02 15.88
N VAL A 534 -20.52 -17.98 15.92
CA VAL A 534 -19.87 -18.53 14.72
C VAL A 534 -20.14 -20.02 14.69
N MET A 535 -20.70 -20.51 13.58
CA MET A 535 -21.10 -21.91 13.44
C MET A 535 -22.00 -22.41 14.60
N GLY A 536 -22.85 -21.52 15.13
CA GLY A 536 -23.79 -21.81 16.23
C GLY A 536 -23.20 -21.74 17.65
N ASN A 537 -21.90 -21.48 17.81
CA ASN A 537 -21.28 -21.31 19.13
C ASN A 537 -21.08 -19.83 19.47
N VAL A 538 -21.40 -19.42 20.70
CA VAL A 538 -21.17 -18.05 21.18
C VAL A 538 -19.67 -17.80 21.33
N MET A 539 -19.11 -16.95 20.48
CA MET A 539 -17.69 -16.58 20.50
C MET A 539 -17.44 -15.36 21.38
N GLN A 540 -18.37 -14.40 21.32
CA GLN A 540 -18.32 -13.16 22.07
C GLN A 540 -19.73 -12.79 22.54
N SER A 541 -19.83 -12.23 23.74
CA SER A 541 -21.03 -11.56 24.20
C SER A 541 -20.67 -10.28 24.94
N SER A 542 -21.56 -9.30 24.90
CA SER A 542 -21.47 -8.09 25.68
C SER A 542 -22.82 -7.77 26.28
N THR A 543 -22.82 -7.34 27.52
CA THR A 543 -24.05 -7.07 28.25
C THR A 543 -23.93 -5.80 29.06
N MET A 544 -25.05 -5.11 29.23
CA MET A 544 -25.20 -3.94 30.08
C MET A 544 -26.51 -4.04 30.84
N MET A 545 -26.40 -4.02 32.16
CA MET A 545 -27.53 -4.09 33.08
C MET A 545 -27.12 -3.52 34.45
N ASP A 546 -28.06 -2.92 35.17
CA ASP A 546 -27.85 -2.45 36.56
C ASP A 546 -26.66 -1.49 36.74
N GLY A 547 -26.41 -0.62 35.75
CA GLY A 547 -25.31 0.35 35.82
C GLY A 547 -23.93 -0.24 35.57
N LYS A 548 -23.84 -1.50 35.11
CA LYS A 548 -22.59 -2.22 34.86
C LYS A 548 -22.60 -2.83 33.46
N GLY A 549 -21.40 -3.01 32.90
CA GLY A 549 -21.21 -3.69 31.63
C GLY A 549 -20.24 -4.85 31.74
N SER A 550 -20.41 -5.88 30.92
CA SER A 550 -19.46 -6.99 30.82
C SER A 550 -19.22 -7.37 29.37
N ILE A 551 -18.01 -7.87 29.10
CA ILE A 551 -17.64 -8.45 27.82
C ILE A 551 -17.10 -9.84 28.11
N SER A 552 -17.67 -10.84 27.45
CA SER A 552 -17.19 -12.22 27.49
C SER A 552 -16.66 -12.62 26.13
N ALA A 553 -15.41 -13.07 26.07
CA ALA A 553 -14.76 -13.55 24.86
C ALA A 553 -13.97 -14.83 25.17
N GLN A 554 -14.08 -15.85 24.32
CA GLN A 554 -13.39 -17.14 24.51
C GLN A 554 -13.59 -17.79 25.90
N GLY A 555 -14.75 -17.54 26.53
CA GLY A 555 -15.08 -18.07 27.86
C GLY A 555 -14.47 -17.30 29.05
N GLN A 556 -13.78 -16.19 28.81
CA GLN A 556 -13.36 -15.25 29.85
C GLN A 556 -14.29 -14.04 29.86
N THR A 557 -14.78 -13.67 31.04
CA THR A 557 -15.64 -12.50 31.23
C THR A 557 -14.86 -11.42 31.97
N ILE A 558 -14.87 -10.21 31.43
CA ILE A 558 -14.24 -9.02 31.97
C ILE A 558 -15.33 -7.96 32.18
N GLU A 559 -15.35 -7.36 33.36
CA GLU A 559 -16.22 -6.22 33.66
C GLU A 559 -15.68 -4.98 32.95
N MET A 560 -16.55 -4.20 32.30
CA MET A 560 -16.18 -2.94 31.66
C MET A 560 -15.68 -1.95 32.71
N THR A 561 -14.66 -1.16 32.36
CA THR A 561 -14.31 0.01 33.17
C THR A 561 -15.43 1.05 33.12
N ASP A 562 -15.46 1.99 34.07
CA ASP A 562 -16.44 3.09 34.06
C ASP A 562 -16.40 3.86 32.73
N GLU A 563 -15.21 4.12 32.20
CA GLU A 563 -15.01 4.77 30.89
C GLU A 563 -15.61 3.96 29.73
N GLN A 564 -15.35 2.64 29.69
CA GLN A 564 -15.92 1.76 28.67
C GLN A 564 -17.45 1.67 28.78
N TYR A 565 -17.98 1.67 30.01
CA TYR A 565 -19.41 1.66 30.24
C TYR A 565 -20.05 2.97 29.76
N GLU A 566 -19.48 4.13 30.08
CA GLU A 566 -19.96 5.44 29.59
C GLU A 566 -19.94 5.53 28.05
N GLU A 567 -18.92 4.97 27.39
CA GLU A 567 -18.87 4.88 25.93
C GLU A 567 -19.96 3.96 25.36
N ALA A 568 -20.25 2.83 26.02
CA ALA A 568 -21.20 1.83 25.55
C ALA A 568 -22.67 2.18 25.82
N LYS A 569 -22.96 3.15 26.71
CA LYS A 569 -24.33 3.54 27.10
C LYS A 569 -25.28 3.79 25.95
N MET A 570 -24.81 4.41 24.87
CA MET A 570 -25.67 4.67 23.71
C MET A 570 -26.13 3.41 22.99
N ASN A 571 -25.42 2.29 23.13
CA ASN A 571 -25.80 1.02 22.51
C ASN A 571 -27.06 0.42 23.14
N ALA A 572 -27.46 0.85 24.34
CA ALA A 572 -28.70 0.40 24.98
C ALA A 572 -29.96 0.89 24.27
N PHE A 573 -29.83 1.91 23.42
CA PHE A 573 -30.96 2.49 22.69
C PHE A 573 -30.98 2.00 21.26
N PHE A 574 -32.12 1.47 20.83
CA PHE A 574 -32.29 1.03 19.45
C PHE A 574 -32.26 2.22 18.47
N ILE A 575 -32.76 3.38 18.91
CA ILE A 575 -32.76 4.64 18.15
C ILE A 575 -32.07 5.72 19.00
N PRO A 576 -30.73 5.74 19.04
CA PRO A 576 -29.96 6.61 19.93
C PRO A 576 -30.19 8.10 19.70
N GLU A 577 -30.62 8.49 18.49
CA GLU A 577 -30.85 9.90 18.11
C GLU A 577 -31.89 10.60 18.99
N LEU A 578 -32.84 9.88 19.59
CA LEU A 578 -33.82 10.46 20.53
C LEU A 578 -33.22 10.82 21.91
N HIS A 579 -32.05 10.29 22.24
CA HIS A 579 -31.53 10.31 23.60
C HIS A 579 -30.35 11.26 23.80
N TYR A 580 -29.68 11.70 22.72
CA TYR A 580 -28.48 12.53 22.81
C TYR A 580 -28.63 13.75 23.73
N ALA A 581 -29.66 14.57 23.51
CA ALA A 581 -29.88 15.78 24.31
C ALA A 581 -30.18 15.46 25.78
N ALA A 582 -31.03 14.47 26.05
CA ALA A 582 -31.40 14.06 27.40
C ALA A 582 -30.22 13.47 28.19
N MET A 583 -29.26 12.87 27.49
CA MET A 583 -28.06 12.27 28.06
C MET A 583 -26.85 13.22 28.10
N GLY A 584 -27.02 14.47 27.66
CA GLY A 584 -25.97 15.50 27.69
C GLY A 584 -24.90 15.34 26.60
N TYR A 585 -25.20 14.64 25.50
CA TYR A 585 -24.31 14.54 24.35
C TYR A 585 -24.36 15.84 23.55
N ALA A 586 -23.19 16.37 23.21
CA ALA A 586 -23.07 17.51 22.32
C ALA A 586 -23.13 17.03 20.86
N THR A 587 -23.83 17.78 20.00
CA THR A 587 -23.88 17.49 18.57
C THR A 587 -23.35 18.69 17.78
N GLN A 588 -22.60 18.42 16.71
CA GLN A 588 -22.02 19.43 15.84
C GLN A 588 -22.19 19.00 14.38
N LEU A 589 -22.67 19.91 13.54
CA LEU A 589 -22.78 19.70 12.10
C LEU A 589 -21.46 20.12 11.43
N ASP A 590 -20.82 19.18 10.74
CA ASP A 590 -19.55 19.33 10.02
C ASP A 590 -19.76 19.25 8.49
N GLY A 591 -20.72 20.04 8.01
CA GLY A 591 -21.00 20.19 6.58
C GLY A 591 -21.67 18.97 5.92
N VAL A 592 -21.61 18.95 4.59
CA VAL A 592 -22.05 17.83 3.75
C VAL A 592 -20.83 17.17 3.12
N LYS A 593 -20.82 15.83 3.12
CA LYS A 593 -19.79 14.99 2.51
C LYS A 593 -20.43 14.04 1.51
N ASP A 594 -19.66 13.66 0.49
CA ASP A 594 -20.02 12.52 -0.37
C ASP A 594 -19.66 11.22 0.37
N VAL A 595 -20.66 10.38 0.59
CA VAL A 595 -20.52 9.04 1.18
C VAL A 595 -20.89 8.03 0.11
N GLU A 596 -19.88 7.43 -0.53
CA GLU A 596 -20.04 6.45 -1.61
C GLU A 596 -21.01 6.92 -2.72
N GLY A 597 -20.88 8.19 -3.14
CA GLY A 597 -21.71 8.83 -4.16
C GLY A 597 -22.98 9.50 -3.64
N THR A 598 -23.30 9.37 -2.35
CA THR A 598 -24.49 9.96 -1.73
C THR A 598 -24.13 11.18 -0.89
N PRO A 599 -24.68 12.38 -1.19
CA PRO A 599 -24.55 13.55 -0.32
C PRO A 599 -25.13 13.28 1.07
N ALA A 600 -24.36 13.54 2.13
CA ALA A 600 -24.81 13.36 3.51
C ALA A 600 -24.26 14.41 4.48
N TYR A 601 -25.12 14.87 5.38
CA TYR A 601 -24.76 15.71 6.51
C TYR A 601 -23.89 14.93 7.50
N LYS A 602 -22.69 15.43 7.77
CA LYS A 602 -21.75 14.85 8.76
C LYS A 602 -22.05 15.43 10.13
N VAL A 603 -22.56 14.63 11.05
CA VAL A 603 -22.91 15.06 12.42
C VAL A 603 -21.97 14.39 13.41
N ILE A 604 -21.14 15.19 14.08
CA ILE A 604 -20.24 14.75 15.15
C ILE A 604 -21.02 14.74 16.47
N ILE A 605 -21.02 13.60 17.14
CA ILE A 605 -21.69 13.36 18.42
C ILE A 605 -20.61 13.13 19.47
N SER A 606 -20.54 14.00 20.47
CA SER A 606 -19.55 13.93 21.56
C SER A 606 -20.25 13.59 22.86
N ASN A 607 -19.80 12.53 23.53
CA ASN A 607 -20.31 12.18 24.85
C ASN A 607 -19.71 13.12 25.93
N PRO A 608 -20.23 13.08 27.18
CA PRO A 608 -19.70 13.90 28.27
C PRO A 608 -18.24 13.61 28.66
N SER A 609 -17.69 12.44 28.32
CA SER A 609 -16.28 12.11 28.54
C SER A 609 -15.35 12.57 27.41
N GLY A 610 -15.90 13.12 26.32
CA GLY A 610 -15.16 13.64 25.17
C GLY A 610 -14.94 12.65 24.02
N ALA A 611 -15.40 11.40 24.15
CA ALA A 611 -15.37 10.43 23.06
C ALA A 611 -16.37 10.83 21.96
N LYS A 612 -15.97 10.62 20.70
CA LYS A 612 -16.71 11.05 19.52
C LYS A 612 -17.18 9.88 18.67
N VAL A 613 -18.37 10.03 18.11
CA VAL A 613 -18.94 9.18 17.06
C VAL A 613 -19.46 10.11 15.97
N ILE A 614 -19.32 9.73 14.70
CA ILE A 614 -19.77 10.56 13.57
C ILE A 614 -20.87 9.81 12.84
N ASN A 615 -22.02 10.44 12.67
CA ASN A 615 -23.12 9.92 11.86
C ASN A 615 -23.26 10.73 10.58
N TYR A 616 -23.58 10.05 9.49
CA TYR A 616 -23.85 10.66 8.19
C TYR A 616 -25.31 10.41 7.83
N TYR A 617 -26.03 11.49 7.56
CA TYR A 617 -27.45 11.46 7.20
C TYR A 617 -27.62 11.97 5.76
N SER A 618 -28.17 11.13 4.89
CA SER A 618 -28.42 11.47 3.48
C SER A 618 -29.19 12.78 3.36
N VAL A 619 -28.70 13.70 2.52
CA VAL A 619 -29.34 14.99 2.26
C VAL A 619 -30.71 14.78 1.62
N ASP A 620 -30.81 13.83 0.70
CA ASP A 620 -32.02 13.58 -0.10
C ASP A 620 -33.10 12.84 0.70
N SER A 621 -32.71 11.80 1.45
CA SER A 621 -33.68 10.94 2.15
C SER A 621 -33.85 11.28 3.63
N GLY A 622 -32.90 12.02 4.22
CA GLY A 622 -32.81 12.22 5.67
C GLY A 622 -32.36 10.99 6.45
N LEU A 623 -32.19 9.83 5.81
CA LEU A 623 -31.84 8.57 6.47
C LEU A 623 -30.37 8.53 6.87
N LYS A 624 -30.06 7.87 7.99
CA LYS A 624 -28.68 7.58 8.39
C LYS A 624 -28.08 6.56 7.41
N ILE A 625 -26.96 6.88 6.79
CA ILE A 625 -26.32 5.99 5.81
C ILE A 625 -24.96 5.48 6.27
N LYS A 626 -24.32 6.17 7.23
CA LYS A 626 -23.03 5.76 7.77
C LYS A 626 -22.89 6.18 9.24
N ASN A 627 -22.24 5.35 10.01
CA ASN A 627 -21.69 5.65 11.33
C ASN A 627 -20.16 5.41 11.28
N GLU A 628 -19.38 6.31 11.86
CA GLU A 628 -17.93 6.17 12.03
C GLU A 628 -17.59 6.21 13.51
N ASN A 629 -16.81 5.23 13.95
CA ASN A 629 -16.27 5.15 15.30
C ASN A 629 -14.79 4.79 15.24
N GLU A 630 -13.96 5.53 15.98
CA GLU A 630 -12.50 5.37 15.97
C GLU A 630 -12.06 3.95 16.40
N LYS A 631 -12.75 3.34 17.37
CA LYS A 631 -12.40 2.02 17.91
C LYS A 631 -13.10 0.88 17.16
N ALA A 632 -14.38 1.04 16.82
CA ALA A 632 -15.19 -0.01 16.21
C ALA A 632 -15.06 -0.06 14.67
N GLY A 633 -14.69 1.06 14.03
CA GLY A 633 -14.67 1.23 12.59
C GLY A 633 -15.95 1.88 12.03
N ASP A 634 -16.18 1.69 10.74
CA ASP A 634 -17.28 2.29 10.00
C ASP A 634 -18.44 1.28 9.85
N THR A 635 -19.68 1.72 9.99
CA THR A 635 -20.87 0.92 9.66
C THR A 635 -21.72 1.66 8.65
N PHE A 636 -21.99 1.04 7.51
CA PHE A 636 -22.87 1.57 6.47
C PHE A 636 -24.25 0.94 6.58
N TYR A 637 -25.29 1.73 6.39
CA TYR A 637 -26.69 1.32 6.54
C TYR A 637 -27.42 1.43 5.21
N SER A 638 -28.14 0.38 4.84
CA SER A 638 -28.93 0.33 3.61
C SER A 638 -30.16 -0.56 3.77
N ASP A 639 -30.97 -0.66 2.70
CA ASP A 639 -32.21 -1.46 2.67
C ASP A 639 -33.17 -1.11 3.82
N TYR A 640 -33.53 0.18 3.90
CA TYR A 640 -34.49 0.67 4.88
C TYR A 640 -35.89 0.12 4.59
N GLN A 641 -36.47 -0.59 5.56
CA GLN A 641 -37.80 -1.18 5.47
C GLN A 641 -38.70 -0.73 6.62
N GLU A 642 -39.97 -0.50 6.33
CA GLU A 642 -40.95 -0.13 7.35
C GLU A 642 -41.30 -1.31 8.25
N LYS A 643 -41.20 -1.11 9.57
CA LYS A 643 -41.57 -2.04 10.64
C LYS A 643 -42.26 -1.27 11.75
N ASN A 644 -43.51 -1.61 12.04
CA ASN A 644 -44.33 -0.90 13.04
C ASN A 644 -44.38 0.63 12.84
N GLY A 645 -44.44 1.10 11.59
CA GLY A 645 -44.49 2.52 11.26
C GLY A 645 -43.14 3.25 11.34
N VAL A 646 -42.04 2.52 11.51
CA VAL A 646 -40.67 3.08 11.53
C VAL A 646 -39.79 2.39 10.48
N LEU A 647 -39.06 3.16 9.67
CA LEU A 647 -38.06 2.68 8.72
C LEU A 647 -36.79 2.24 9.48
N ILE A 648 -36.39 1.00 9.27
CA ILE A 648 -35.24 0.38 9.94
C ILE A 648 -34.27 -0.14 8.86
N PRO A 649 -32.95 0.12 8.97
CA PRO A 649 -31.98 -0.39 8.02
C PRO A 649 -31.81 -1.91 8.20
N MET A 650 -32.16 -2.67 7.16
CA MET A 650 -32.13 -4.14 7.20
C MET A 650 -30.77 -4.73 6.77
N SER A 651 -29.90 -3.92 6.14
CA SER A 651 -28.58 -4.34 5.68
C SER A 651 -27.48 -3.42 6.24
N TRP A 652 -26.50 -4.01 6.92
CA TRP A 652 -25.40 -3.33 7.59
C TRP A 652 -24.07 -3.82 7.02
N THR A 653 -23.21 -2.91 6.58
CA THR A 653 -21.84 -3.26 6.16
C THR A 653 -20.85 -2.68 7.15
N MET A 654 -20.22 -3.55 7.94
CA MET A 654 -19.28 -3.16 8.99
C MET A 654 -17.84 -3.29 8.49
N LYS A 655 -17.09 -2.19 8.50
CA LYS A 655 -15.66 -2.13 8.14
C LYS A 655 -14.86 -1.79 9.39
N SER A 656 -14.04 -2.72 9.88
CA SER A 656 -13.27 -2.54 11.12
C SER A 656 -11.81 -2.94 10.91
N PRO A 657 -10.82 -2.27 11.53
CA PRO A 657 -9.43 -2.71 11.50
C PRO A 657 -9.21 -4.12 12.04
N MET A 658 -10.15 -4.63 12.86
CA MET A 658 -10.10 -5.99 13.41
C MET A 658 -10.64 -7.06 12.45
N LEU A 659 -11.31 -6.65 11.36
CA LEU A 659 -11.89 -7.56 10.37
C LEU A 659 -11.04 -7.56 9.10
N PRO A 660 -10.69 -8.74 8.55
CA PRO A 660 -9.86 -8.82 7.34
C PRO A 660 -10.60 -8.36 6.07
N VAL A 661 -11.92 -8.38 6.10
CA VAL A 661 -12.83 -7.96 5.01
C VAL A 661 -14.06 -7.27 5.61
N PRO A 662 -14.73 -6.37 4.88
CA PRO A 662 -16.04 -5.85 5.28
C PRO A 662 -17.03 -6.97 5.61
N LEU A 663 -17.73 -6.84 6.74
CA LEU A 663 -18.77 -7.77 7.16
C LEU A 663 -20.13 -7.26 6.68
N GLU A 664 -20.69 -7.92 5.67
CA GLU A 664 -22.05 -7.66 5.21
C GLU A 664 -23.05 -8.49 6.01
N ALA A 665 -23.82 -7.83 6.86
CA ALA A 665 -24.81 -8.44 7.74
C ALA A 665 -26.23 -8.01 7.33
N LYS A 666 -27.14 -8.98 7.25
CA LYS A 666 -28.56 -8.72 6.99
C LYS A 666 -29.40 -9.14 8.19
N ILE A 667 -30.36 -8.30 8.57
CA ILE A 667 -31.31 -8.61 9.64
C ILE A 667 -32.25 -9.73 9.13
N GLU A 668 -32.15 -10.91 9.73
CA GLU A 668 -33.05 -12.05 9.45
C GLU A 668 -34.33 -11.96 10.28
N THR A 669 -34.20 -11.57 11.55
CA THR A 669 -35.33 -11.41 12.46
C THR A 669 -35.25 -10.08 13.19
N LEU A 670 -36.40 -9.44 13.35
CA LEU A 670 -36.56 -8.21 14.11
C LEU A 670 -37.91 -8.25 14.84
N GLU A 671 -37.85 -8.14 16.16
CA GLU A 671 -39.02 -8.04 17.03
C GLU A 671 -38.99 -6.68 17.73
N ILE A 672 -40.07 -5.93 17.61
CA ILE A 672 -40.25 -4.63 18.25
C ILE A 672 -41.16 -4.78 19.47
N ASN A 673 -40.72 -4.23 20.59
CA ASN A 673 -41.33 -4.37 21.92
C ASN A 673 -41.61 -5.84 22.32
N PRO A 674 -40.67 -6.79 22.13
CA PRO A 674 -40.86 -8.15 22.58
C PRO A 674 -40.84 -8.23 24.11
N PRO A 675 -41.41 -9.30 24.71
CA PRO A 675 -41.16 -9.59 26.11
C PRO A 675 -39.65 -9.87 26.31
N LEU A 676 -39.07 -9.19 27.30
CA LEU A 676 -37.66 -9.30 27.66
C LEU A 676 -37.49 -10.14 28.93
N THR A 677 -36.43 -10.94 28.98
CA THR A 677 -36.02 -11.72 30.15
C THR A 677 -34.57 -11.40 30.50
N GLU A 678 -34.18 -11.72 31.74
CA GLU A 678 -32.80 -11.54 32.22
C GLU A 678 -31.76 -12.26 31.35
N THR A 679 -32.12 -13.39 30.72
CA THR A 679 -31.20 -14.17 29.87
C THR A 679 -30.89 -13.52 28.51
N ASP A 680 -31.66 -12.49 28.15
CA ASP A 680 -31.41 -11.69 26.96
C ASP A 680 -30.21 -10.74 27.13
N PHE A 681 -29.79 -10.52 28.38
CA PHE A 681 -28.73 -9.63 28.82
C PHE A 681 -27.67 -10.38 29.64
#